data_AF-A0A450UVZ0-F1
#
_entry.id   AF-A0A450UVZ0-F1
#
_cell.length_a   1.000
_cell.length_b   1.000
_cell.length_c   1.000
_cell.angle_alpha   90.00
_cell.angle_beta   90.00
_cell.angle_gamma   90.00
#
_symmetry.space_group_name_H-M   'P 1'
#
loop_
_entity.id
_entity.type
_entity.pdbx_description
1 polymer ?
#
loop_
_entity_poly.entity_id
_entity_poly.type
_entity_poly.pdbx_seq_one_letter_code
_entity_poly.pdbx_strand_id
1 'polypeptide(L)'
;MFDPVSTSVSFISIDWLSPLVKSLAPFAKILAHSRRSSSSDQQDRPDKSEKQAEELRKIGNIFGHPVDLARYYVEPDCQHHNPADRAEDLQPISAIRGPAFITIDNFLKGDYRNFADGSRQMFVLSDAGMGKTSLLMMIKLIHLFAFWPKCYDCLLLKLGEDTLATVAEHPDKANTVLLLDALDEDPLAWGDIEARLLAILAATDKYRRVIISCRTQFFPETASDPFGRPGRVQIGAYTCPMIFLALFDGDQVTRYLAKRFPNRLRIFPNPMRKRAQQLLLGMQSLRFRPLLLAHIHDILAEAKAAETRQWNSYTLYEALIEIWLAREEKKLRHQFSHPPDRKALWAICATVALALQREGARVLSRAALDELVKGFPLMENIEHFDVGGRSLLNRNADGDFRFSHYSIQEFLVAHSLLGERTGNLAAIPVDEIRVTDQLREFLVVSGKEMDLVLRKLLYPDEYWMDFSLLKGLNPGDRSMPEYHFYDTLSDGNRGPPMQWIPAGEFLMGSPKNEKGRESNEGPQHRVRIADAFALGTYPVTFTEYDRFCAATGRKKPGDSWGRERHPVINVSWQEAREYCAWLSRETGHRYRLASEVEWEYAARAGTRTRYWWGDEPGANRANCDGCGSQWDGRQTSPVGSFAANPFGLYDTAGNVWEWTLDCWHEEYRGAPTDGYPWEAGDCSRRVIRGGAWSNSTVFLRSADRNGSIASGGDSSLGFRLARVL
;
A
#
# COMPACT_ATOMS: atom_id res chain seq x y z
N MET A 1 -43.03 -43.18 -4.00
CA MET A 1 -43.85 -41.97 -4.23
C MET A 1 -42.87 -40.81 -4.18
N PHE A 2 -42.38 -40.38 -5.35
CA PHE A 2 -41.44 -39.27 -5.46
C PHE A 2 -42.25 -37.99 -5.25
N ASP A 3 -41.96 -37.25 -4.19
CA ASP A 3 -42.48 -35.89 -4.02
C ASP A 3 -41.86 -35.01 -5.12
N PRO A 4 -42.67 -34.22 -5.84
CA PRO A 4 -42.19 -33.41 -6.94
C PRO A 4 -41.29 -32.30 -6.39
N VAL A 5 -40.24 -32.00 -7.16
CA VAL A 5 -39.35 -30.85 -6.98
C VAL A 5 -40.14 -29.62 -6.53
N SER A 6 -40.09 -29.31 -5.24
CA SER A 6 -40.44 -27.99 -4.71
C SER A 6 -39.54 -27.01 -5.46
N THR A 7 -40.12 -26.29 -6.42
CA THR A 7 -39.49 -25.14 -7.06
C THR A 7 -39.12 -24.16 -5.95
N SER A 8 -37.86 -24.21 -5.51
CA SER A 8 -37.41 -23.47 -4.34
C SER A 8 -37.66 -21.98 -4.59
N VAL A 9 -38.56 -21.39 -3.80
CA VAL A 9 -38.90 -19.96 -3.84
C VAL A 9 -37.60 -19.17 -3.69
N SER A 10 -37.14 -18.49 -4.74
CA SER A 10 -35.95 -17.63 -4.71
C SER A 10 -36.37 -16.18 -4.58
N PHE A 11 -35.64 -15.43 -3.77
CA PHE A 11 -35.86 -14.03 -3.46
C PHE A 11 -34.85 -13.14 -4.16
N ILE A 12 -33.65 -13.66 -4.44
CA ILE A 12 -32.61 -12.96 -5.17
C ILE A 12 -31.76 -13.92 -6.00
N SER A 13 -31.44 -13.55 -7.23
CA SER A 13 -30.59 -14.32 -8.14
C SER A 13 -29.76 -13.41 -9.06
N ILE A 14 -28.54 -13.86 -9.35
CA ILE A 14 -27.62 -13.17 -10.27
C ILE A 14 -28.18 -13.15 -11.71
N ASP A 15 -28.98 -14.15 -12.08
CA ASP A 15 -29.56 -14.29 -13.41
C ASP A 15 -30.58 -13.19 -13.74
N TRP A 16 -31.10 -12.52 -12.70
CA TRP A 16 -32.08 -11.45 -12.85
C TRP A 16 -31.45 -10.08 -13.10
N LEU A 17 -30.13 -9.93 -12.96
CA LEU A 17 -29.47 -8.64 -13.17
C LEU A 17 -29.64 -8.10 -14.59
N SER A 18 -29.46 -8.96 -15.61
CA SER A 18 -29.60 -8.55 -17.02
C SER A 18 -31.06 -8.18 -17.39
N PRO A 19 -32.07 -9.02 -17.06
CA PRO A 19 -33.48 -8.64 -17.18
C PRO A 19 -33.85 -7.35 -16.45
N LEU A 20 -33.39 -7.16 -15.21
CA LEU A 20 -33.67 -5.98 -14.40
C LEU A 20 -33.18 -4.69 -15.06
N VAL A 21 -31.97 -4.68 -15.62
CA VAL A 21 -31.42 -3.53 -16.35
C VAL A 21 -32.31 -3.15 -17.54
N LYS A 22 -32.87 -4.13 -18.26
CA LYS A 22 -33.79 -3.88 -19.37
C LYS A 22 -35.10 -3.25 -18.86
N SER A 23 -35.65 -3.75 -17.75
CA SER A 23 -36.88 -3.22 -17.14
C SER A 23 -36.72 -1.79 -16.59
N LEU A 24 -35.52 -1.43 -16.13
CA LEU A 24 -35.21 -0.09 -15.63
C LEU A 24 -34.94 0.95 -16.74
N ALA A 25 -34.55 0.51 -17.94
CA ALA A 25 -34.14 1.41 -19.02
C ALA A 25 -35.17 2.51 -19.40
N PRO A 26 -36.50 2.25 -19.44
CA PRO A 26 -37.49 3.29 -19.73
C PRO A 26 -37.51 4.43 -18.71
N PHE A 27 -37.18 4.15 -17.44
CA PHE A 27 -37.23 5.12 -16.35
C PHE A 27 -36.03 6.08 -16.34
N ALA A 28 -34.95 5.77 -17.08
CA ALA A 28 -33.74 6.58 -17.13
C ALA A 28 -34.01 8.04 -17.59
N LYS A 29 -34.90 8.23 -18.57
CA LYS A 29 -35.25 9.56 -19.08
C LYS A 29 -36.18 10.33 -18.14
N ILE A 30 -37.11 9.61 -17.50
CA ILE A 30 -38.10 10.17 -16.57
C ILE A 30 -37.40 10.77 -15.35
N LEU A 31 -36.40 10.05 -14.81
CA LEU A 31 -35.63 10.49 -13.65
C LEU A 31 -34.63 11.62 -13.97
N ALA A 32 -34.29 11.86 -15.24
CA ALA A 32 -33.33 12.90 -15.66
C ALA A 32 -33.95 14.30 -15.86
N HIS A 33 -35.27 14.40 -16.08
CA HIS A 33 -35.93 15.66 -16.49
C HIS A 33 -36.72 16.37 -15.37
N SER A 34 -36.85 15.80 -14.17
CA SER A 34 -37.74 16.35 -13.13
C SER A 34 -37.08 17.40 -12.21
N ARG A 35 -36.53 18.47 -12.80
CA ARG A 35 -36.23 19.72 -12.07
C ARG A 35 -37.13 20.90 -12.45
N ARG A 36 -38.19 20.69 -13.25
CA ARG A 36 -39.18 21.74 -13.55
C ARG A 36 -40.62 21.21 -13.53
N SER A 37 -41.46 22.07 -12.95
CA SER A 37 -42.92 22.09 -12.81
C SER A 37 -43.59 21.08 -11.87
N SER A 38 -43.88 21.57 -10.66
CA SER A 38 -45.13 21.30 -9.96
C SER A 38 -46.24 22.19 -10.55
N SER A 39 -47.25 21.61 -11.18
CA SER A 39 -48.56 22.24 -11.34
C SER A 39 -49.68 21.20 -11.46
N SER A 40 -50.52 21.21 -10.42
CA SER A 40 -51.97 20.96 -10.35
C SER A 40 -52.61 19.71 -10.99
N ASP A 41 -53.33 19.00 -10.12
CA ASP A 41 -54.67 18.43 -10.28
C ASP A 41 -54.91 17.37 -11.36
N GLN A 42 -54.79 16.10 -10.95
CA GLN A 42 -55.81 15.09 -11.28
C GLN A 42 -55.78 13.93 -10.26
N GLN A 43 -56.95 13.66 -9.70
CA GLN A 43 -57.21 12.73 -8.62
C GLN A 43 -57.57 11.36 -9.23
N ASP A 44 -56.57 10.63 -9.72
CA ASP A 44 -56.72 9.23 -10.17
C ASP A 44 -55.62 8.36 -9.53
N ARG A 45 -55.96 7.11 -9.19
CA ARG A 45 -55.01 6.17 -8.54
C ARG A 45 -53.80 6.00 -9.46
N PRO A 46 -52.56 6.23 -8.98
CA PRO A 46 -51.39 6.16 -9.85
C PRO A 46 -51.23 4.76 -10.45
N ASP A 47 -51.02 4.70 -11.76
CA ASP A 47 -50.74 3.47 -12.50
C ASP A 47 -49.51 2.76 -11.88
N LYS A 48 -49.40 1.44 -12.04
CA LYS A 48 -48.28 0.63 -11.52
C LYS A 48 -46.92 1.21 -11.92
N SER A 49 -46.82 1.74 -13.14
CA SER A 49 -45.62 2.41 -13.65
C SER A 49 -45.29 3.70 -12.88
N GLU A 50 -46.30 4.47 -12.49
CA GLU A 50 -46.14 5.70 -11.73
C GLU A 50 -45.73 5.44 -10.27
N LYS A 51 -46.30 4.41 -9.64
CA LYS A 51 -45.85 3.95 -8.31
C LYS A 51 -44.40 3.48 -8.33
N GLN A 52 -44.00 2.73 -9.35
CA GLN A 52 -42.60 2.32 -9.53
C GLN A 52 -41.68 3.52 -9.76
N ALA A 53 -42.10 4.50 -10.57
CA ALA A 53 -41.33 5.72 -10.78
C ALA A 53 -41.15 6.52 -9.49
N GLU A 54 -42.20 6.64 -8.67
CA GLU A 54 -42.14 7.33 -7.39
C GLU A 54 -41.21 6.64 -6.40
N GLU A 55 -41.30 5.32 -6.26
CA GLU A 55 -40.37 4.56 -5.43
C GLU A 55 -38.92 4.67 -5.92
N LEU A 56 -38.68 4.68 -7.24
CA LEU A 56 -37.34 4.93 -7.79
C LEU A 56 -36.83 6.34 -7.49
N ARG A 57 -37.69 7.37 -7.45
CA ARG A 57 -37.30 8.72 -7.05
C ARG A 57 -36.92 8.76 -5.58
N LYS A 58 -37.72 8.15 -4.69
CA LYS A 58 -37.41 8.05 -3.25
C LYS A 58 -36.07 7.36 -3.02
N ILE A 59 -35.85 6.20 -3.67
CA ILE A 59 -34.57 5.49 -3.62
C ILE A 59 -33.45 6.38 -4.16
N GLY A 60 -33.68 7.07 -5.28
CA GLY A 60 -32.75 8.00 -5.91
C GLY A 60 -32.31 9.15 -5.00
N ASN A 61 -33.25 9.72 -4.26
CA ASN A 61 -33.03 10.84 -3.36
C ASN A 61 -32.26 10.43 -2.10
N ILE A 62 -32.52 9.24 -1.57
CA ILE A 62 -31.95 8.79 -0.29
C ILE A 62 -30.63 8.04 -0.49
N PHE A 63 -30.57 7.12 -1.45
CA PHE A 63 -29.46 6.15 -1.59
C PHE A 63 -28.62 6.36 -2.88
N GLY A 64 -29.13 7.17 -3.81
CA GLY A 64 -28.46 7.52 -5.07
C GLY A 64 -29.03 6.81 -6.30
N HIS A 65 -28.45 7.04 -7.47
CA HIS A 65 -29.05 6.72 -8.78
C HIS A 65 -29.31 5.21 -9.02
N PRO A 66 -30.58 4.73 -8.95
CA PRO A 66 -30.88 3.30 -9.02
C PRO A 66 -30.66 2.69 -10.42
N VAL A 67 -30.90 3.47 -11.47
CA VAL A 67 -30.72 3.01 -12.87
C VAL A 67 -29.24 2.81 -13.19
N ASP A 68 -28.40 3.76 -12.79
CA ASP A 68 -26.95 3.67 -13.00
C ASP A 68 -26.34 2.55 -12.16
N LEU A 69 -26.80 2.41 -10.92
CA LEU A 69 -26.41 1.29 -10.06
C LEU A 69 -26.68 -0.04 -10.78
N ALA A 70 -27.92 -0.31 -11.17
CA ALA A 70 -28.28 -1.57 -11.82
C ALA A 70 -27.47 -1.84 -13.10
N ARG A 71 -27.22 -0.80 -13.90
CA ARG A 71 -26.48 -0.91 -15.16
C ARG A 71 -25.03 -1.40 -14.95
N TYR A 72 -24.38 -0.97 -13.88
CA TYR A 72 -22.97 -1.25 -13.63
C TYR A 72 -22.72 -2.23 -12.48
N TYR A 73 -23.78 -2.67 -11.78
CA TYR A 73 -23.67 -3.54 -10.62
C TYR A 73 -22.94 -4.84 -10.93
N VAL A 74 -21.97 -5.20 -10.09
CA VAL A 74 -21.35 -6.52 -10.03
C VAL A 74 -21.59 -7.05 -8.63
N GLU A 75 -22.07 -8.29 -8.55
CA GLU A 75 -22.31 -8.94 -7.27
C GLU A 75 -21.00 -9.08 -6.49
N PRO A 76 -20.94 -8.61 -5.23
CA PRO A 76 -19.79 -8.84 -4.35
C PRO A 76 -19.78 -10.27 -3.81
N ASP A 77 -18.59 -10.75 -3.48
CA ASP A 77 -18.44 -11.95 -2.65
C ASP A 77 -18.57 -11.58 -1.16
N CYS A 78 -18.84 -12.57 -0.33
CA CYS A 78 -18.90 -12.44 1.11
C CYS A 78 -18.22 -13.61 1.85
N GLN A 79 -17.94 -13.40 3.13
CA GLN A 79 -17.29 -14.36 4.03
C GLN A 79 -17.83 -14.23 5.46
N HIS A 80 -17.53 -15.20 6.32
CA HIS A 80 -18.00 -15.23 7.72
C HIS A 80 -17.00 -14.69 8.75
N HIS A 81 -15.81 -14.28 8.31
CA HIS A 81 -14.74 -13.73 9.16
C HIS A 81 -14.51 -12.26 8.85
N ASN A 82 -14.24 -11.46 9.89
CA ASN A 82 -13.87 -10.07 9.74
C ASN A 82 -12.53 -9.99 8.97
N PRO A 83 -12.47 -9.31 7.81
CA PRO A 83 -11.23 -9.15 7.08
C PRO A 83 -10.18 -8.30 7.81
N ALA A 84 -10.58 -7.44 8.76
CA ALA A 84 -9.67 -6.54 9.50
C ALA A 84 -8.94 -7.20 10.69
N ASP A 85 -9.39 -8.37 11.16
CA ASP A 85 -8.79 -9.07 12.33
C ASP A 85 -7.54 -9.89 11.98
N ARG A 86 -7.11 -9.87 10.70
CA ARG A 86 -5.84 -10.46 10.26
C ARG A 86 -5.05 -9.38 9.57
N ALA A 87 -3.87 -9.07 10.13
CA ALA A 87 -2.87 -8.15 9.61
C ALA A 87 -3.03 -7.98 8.09
N GLU A 88 -3.56 -6.82 7.69
CA GLU A 88 -3.63 -6.45 6.29
C GLU A 88 -2.21 -6.61 5.72
N ASP A 89 -2.11 -7.42 4.66
CA ASP A 89 -1.01 -7.45 3.69
C ASP A 89 0.18 -8.43 3.81
N LEU A 90 0.05 -9.62 4.41
CA LEU A 90 1.11 -10.65 4.20
C LEU A 90 0.68 -12.04 3.71
N GLN A 91 -0.60 -12.44 3.73
CA GLN A 91 -1.02 -13.73 3.15
C GLN A 91 -2.45 -13.69 2.59
N PRO A 92 -2.77 -14.49 1.55
CA PRO A 92 -4.03 -14.39 0.84
C PRO A 92 -5.22 -14.64 1.78
N ILE A 93 -6.19 -13.72 1.68
CA ILE A 93 -7.63 -13.99 1.55
C ILE A 93 -8.07 -15.31 2.20
N SER A 94 -8.92 -15.23 3.24
CA SER A 94 -9.69 -16.39 3.73
C SER A 94 -10.19 -17.22 2.54
N ALA A 95 -9.76 -18.48 2.45
CA ALA A 95 -9.90 -19.32 1.27
C ALA A 95 -11.35 -19.73 0.91
N ILE A 96 -12.34 -19.31 1.71
CA ILE A 96 -13.75 -19.65 1.50
C ILE A 96 -14.55 -18.35 1.38
N ARG A 97 -14.71 -17.88 0.15
CA ARG A 97 -15.62 -16.79 -0.25
C ARG A 97 -16.78 -17.36 -1.05
N GLY A 98 -17.95 -16.77 -0.90
CA GLY A 98 -19.14 -17.15 -1.65
C GLY A 98 -19.91 -15.93 -2.18
N PRO A 99 -20.68 -16.07 -3.27
CA PRO A 99 -21.49 -14.98 -3.80
C PRO A 99 -22.51 -14.48 -2.77
N ALA A 100 -22.63 -13.16 -2.60
CA ALA A 100 -23.51 -12.55 -1.60
C ALA A 100 -24.99 -12.89 -1.84
N PHE A 101 -25.44 -12.97 -3.09
CA PHE A 101 -26.83 -13.26 -3.41
C PHE A 101 -27.22 -14.66 -2.99
N ILE A 102 -26.37 -15.66 -3.20
CA ILE A 102 -26.65 -17.05 -2.77
C ILE A 102 -26.80 -17.10 -1.24
N THR A 103 -25.88 -16.45 -0.52
CA THR A 103 -25.88 -16.43 0.94
C THR A 103 -27.13 -15.74 1.50
N ILE A 104 -27.51 -14.59 0.92
CA ILE A 104 -28.71 -13.85 1.31
C ILE A 104 -29.98 -14.60 0.91
N ASP A 105 -30.05 -15.19 -0.27
CA ASP A 105 -31.20 -15.98 -0.73
C ASP A 105 -31.48 -17.15 0.22
N ASN A 106 -30.43 -17.85 0.66
CA ASN A 106 -30.54 -18.92 1.66
C ASN A 106 -31.09 -18.42 3.01
N PHE A 107 -30.65 -17.25 3.47
CA PHE A 107 -31.18 -16.63 4.68
C PHE A 107 -32.66 -16.24 4.54
N LEU A 108 -33.02 -15.65 3.40
CA LEU A 108 -34.40 -15.25 3.10
C LEU A 108 -35.34 -16.48 3.03
N LYS A 109 -34.87 -17.57 2.42
CA LYS A 109 -35.58 -18.85 2.29
C LYS A 109 -35.88 -19.56 3.60
N GLY A 110 -34.92 -19.61 4.54
CA GLY A 110 -34.99 -20.55 5.68
C GLY A 110 -36.30 -20.51 6.49
N ASP A 111 -36.66 -21.63 7.09
CA ASP A 111 -37.83 -21.71 7.98
C ASP A 111 -37.39 -21.43 9.43
N TYR A 112 -38.01 -20.44 10.07
CA TYR A 112 -37.63 -20.04 11.43
C TYR A 112 -38.85 -20.01 12.35
N ARG A 113 -38.66 -20.56 13.55
CA ARG A 113 -39.67 -20.62 14.61
C ARG A 113 -39.94 -19.20 15.14
N ASN A 114 -41.11 -18.98 15.75
CA ASN A 114 -41.51 -17.70 16.32
C ASN A 114 -40.79 -17.40 17.65
N PHE A 115 -39.46 -17.41 17.66
CA PHE A 115 -38.65 -17.02 18.81
C PHE A 115 -37.94 -15.71 18.49
N ALA A 116 -37.95 -14.77 19.44
CA ALA A 116 -37.18 -13.53 19.38
C ALA A 116 -35.72 -13.84 19.76
N ASP A 117 -35.03 -14.61 18.92
CA ASP A 117 -33.69 -15.16 19.19
C ASP A 117 -32.61 -14.61 18.26
N GLY A 118 -32.93 -13.64 17.39
CA GLY A 118 -32.00 -13.02 16.44
C GLY A 118 -31.88 -13.75 15.09
N SER A 119 -32.50 -14.93 14.94
CA SER A 119 -32.40 -15.73 13.71
C SER A 119 -33.03 -15.10 12.46
N ARG A 120 -33.87 -14.06 12.63
CA ARG A 120 -34.55 -13.33 11.55
C ARG A 120 -33.79 -12.10 11.07
N GLN A 121 -32.75 -11.69 11.79
CA GLN A 121 -31.99 -10.48 11.52
C GLN A 121 -30.58 -10.86 11.11
N MET A 122 -30.19 -10.51 9.89
CA MET A 122 -28.83 -10.71 9.39
C MET A 122 -28.10 -9.37 9.32
N PHE A 123 -26.86 -9.36 9.79
CA PHE A 123 -25.96 -8.22 9.61
C PHE A 123 -25.11 -8.38 8.35
N VAL A 124 -25.07 -7.33 7.53
CA VAL A 124 -24.16 -7.22 6.39
C VAL A 124 -23.12 -6.16 6.72
N LEU A 125 -21.91 -6.63 7.01
CA LEU A 125 -20.79 -5.81 7.49
C LEU A 125 -19.75 -5.66 6.39
N SER A 126 -19.05 -4.53 6.38
CA SER A 126 -17.86 -4.30 5.54
C SER A 126 -17.30 -2.91 5.86
N ASP A 127 -16.12 -2.59 5.36
CA ASP A 127 -15.62 -1.21 5.36
C ASP A 127 -16.45 -0.29 4.45
N ALA A 128 -16.19 1.02 4.54
CA ALA A 128 -16.81 2.00 3.65
C ALA A 128 -16.55 1.67 2.18
N GLY A 129 -17.53 1.98 1.32
CA GLY A 129 -17.32 1.88 -0.12
C GLY A 129 -17.30 0.46 -0.71
N MET A 130 -17.56 -0.57 0.10
CA MET A 130 -17.59 -1.97 -0.35
C MET A 130 -18.94 -2.41 -0.93
N GLY A 131 -19.93 -1.50 -0.97
CA GLY A 131 -21.19 -1.73 -1.68
C GLY A 131 -22.36 -2.26 -0.84
N LYS A 132 -22.38 -2.06 0.49
CA LYS A 132 -23.52 -2.41 1.37
C LYS A 132 -24.86 -1.79 0.90
N THR A 133 -24.91 -0.47 0.81
CA THR A 133 -26.10 0.25 0.30
C THR A 133 -26.46 -0.20 -1.11
N SER A 134 -25.47 -0.38 -1.99
CA SER A 134 -25.67 -0.89 -3.34
C SER A 134 -26.34 -2.26 -3.35
N LEU A 135 -25.91 -3.18 -2.46
CA LEU A 135 -26.50 -4.51 -2.33
C LEU A 135 -27.96 -4.44 -1.87
N LEU A 136 -28.26 -3.65 -0.84
CA LEU A 136 -29.64 -3.46 -0.33
C LEU A 136 -30.54 -2.81 -1.39
N MET A 137 -30.06 -1.79 -2.09
CA MET A 137 -30.76 -1.20 -3.23
C MET A 137 -31.05 -2.24 -4.31
N MET A 138 -30.08 -3.10 -4.67
CA MET A 138 -30.30 -4.14 -5.68
C MET A 138 -31.38 -5.14 -5.25
N ILE A 139 -31.41 -5.54 -3.98
CA ILE A 139 -32.47 -6.39 -3.44
C ILE A 139 -33.85 -5.72 -3.61
N LYS A 140 -33.97 -4.43 -3.22
CA LYS A 140 -35.21 -3.66 -3.38
C LYS A 140 -35.62 -3.49 -4.84
N LEU A 141 -34.67 -3.27 -5.75
CA LEU A 141 -34.95 -3.13 -7.18
C LEU A 141 -35.45 -4.45 -7.80
N ILE A 142 -34.85 -5.58 -7.42
CA ILE A 142 -35.31 -6.92 -7.83
C ILE A 142 -36.76 -7.15 -7.40
N HIS A 143 -37.09 -6.77 -6.16
CA HIS A 143 -38.46 -6.82 -5.66
C HIS A 143 -39.40 -5.88 -6.44
N LEU A 144 -39.02 -4.60 -6.60
CA LEU A 144 -39.85 -3.56 -7.22
C LEU A 144 -40.26 -3.92 -8.66
N PHE A 145 -39.41 -4.66 -9.37
CA PHE A 145 -39.65 -5.14 -10.73
C PHE A 145 -40.18 -6.58 -10.81
N ALA A 146 -40.70 -7.11 -9.70
CA ALA A 146 -41.47 -8.35 -9.62
C ALA A 146 -40.71 -9.62 -10.06
N PHE A 147 -39.39 -9.65 -9.91
CA PHE A 147 -38.60 -10.88 -10.01
C PHE A 147 -38.74 -11.74 -8.73
N TRP A 148 -39.06 -11.08 -7.62
CA TRP A 148 -39.31 -11.65 -6.30
C TRP A 148 -40.72 -12.28 -6.19
N PRO A 149 -40.95 -13.29 -5.33
CA PRO A 149 -42.27 -13.91 -5.13
C PRO A 149 -43.35 -12.94 -4.62
N LYS A 150 -44.47 -12.85 -5.35
CA LYS A 150 -45.49 -11.79 -5.16
C LYS A 150 -46.18 -11.73 -3.79
N CYS A 151 -46.11 -12.78 -2.98
CA CYS A 151 -46.73 -12.82 -1.65
C CYS A 151 -45.90 -12.15 -0.56
N TYR A 152 -44.69 -11.69 -0.88
CA TYR A 152 -43.79 -11.06 0.08
C TYR A 152 -43.45 -9.65 -0.40
N ASP A 153 -43.46 -8.69 0.53
CA ASP A 153 -43.09 -7.31 0.29
C ASP A 153 -41.62 -7.06 0.70
N CYS A 154 -41.04 -5.95 0.27
CA CYS A 154 -39.70 -5.52 0.64
C CYS A 154 -39.67 -4.02 0.92
N LEU A 155 -39.35 -3.65 2.16
CA LEU A 155 -39.20 -2.27 2.60
C LEU A 155 -37.72 -1.93 2.73
N LEU A 156 -37.29 -0.80 2.16
CA LEU A 156 -35.92 -0.29 2.29
C LEU A 156 -35.96 1.05 3.02
N LEU A 157 -35.31 1.14 4.17
CA LEU A 157 -35.19 2.35 4.98
C LEU A 157 -33.72 2.67 5.24
N LYS A 158 -33.41 3.95 5.34
CA LYS A 158 -32.15 4.43 5.90
C LYS A 158 -32.38 4.61 7.40
N LEU A 159 -31.49 4.08 8.23
CA LEU A 159 -31.62 4.22 9.68
C LEU A 159 -31.46 5.69 10.10
N GLY A 160 -32.33 6.10 11.02
CA GLY A 160 -32.43 7.47 11.53
C GLY A 160 -33.46 7.60 12.65
N GLU A 161 -33.72 8.84 13.08
CA GLU A 161 -34.55 9.16 14.25
C GLU A 161 -35.99 8.59 14.15
N ASP A 162 -36.59 8.67 12.97
CA ASP A 162 -37.97 8.26 12.68
C ASP A 162 -38.12 6.77 12.33
N THR A 163 -37.02 6.01 12.27
CA THR A 163 -37.05 4.64 11.75
C THR A 163 -37.92 3.73 12.60
N LEU A 164 -37.81 3.79 13.93
CA LEU A 164 -38.60 2.91 14.80
C LEU A 164 -40.10 3.24 14.76
N ALA A 165 -40.46 4.51 14.58
CA ALA A 165 -41.86 4.91 14.37
C ALA A 165 -42.40 4.36 13.05
N THR A 166 -41.63 4.53 11.96
CA THR A 166 -41.95 3.97 10.64
C THR A 166 -42.11 2.45 10.69
N VAL A 167 -41.20 1.76 11.38
CA VAL A 167 -41.22 0.31 11.60
C VAL A 167 -42.42 -0.10 12.46
N ALA A 168 -42.81 0.70 13.45
CA ALA A 168 -43.96 0.43 14.30
C ALA A 168 -45.28 0.46 13.51
N GLU A 169 -45.45 1.47 12.66
CA GLU A 169 -46.67 1.73 11.88
C GLU A 169 -46.78 0.86 10.61
N HIS A 170 -45.69 0.24 10.17
CA HIS A 170 -45.68 -0.56 8.94
C HIS A 170 -46.63 -1.78 9.02
N PRO A 171 -47.57 -1.95 8.07
CA PRO A 171 -48.49 -3.09 8.04
C PRO A 171 -47.78 -4.38 7.58
N ASP A 172 -48.42 -5.54 7.77
CA ASP A 172 -48.02 -6.84 7.18
C ASP A 172 -46.54 -7.28 7.38
N LYS A 173 -45.94 -6.92 8.53
CA LYS A 173 -44.54 -7.23 8.85
C LYS A 173 -44.18 -8.70 8.61
N ALA A 174 -45.10 -9.63 8.92
CA ALA A 174 -44.90 -11.07 8.79
C ALA A 174 -44.60 -11.54 7.36
N ASN A 175 -44.99 -10.77 6.34
CA ASN A 175 -44.70 -11.04 4.93
C ASN A 175 -43.72 -10.04 4.31
N THR A 176 -43.18 -9.11 5.09
CA THR A 176 -42.23 -8.10 4.60
C THR A 176 -40.79 -8.45 4.95
N VAL A 177 -39.90 -8.35 3.97
CA VAL A 177 -38.45 -8.28 4.19
C VAL A 177 -38.05 -6.82 4.40
N LEU A 178 -37.48 -6.53 5.56
CA LEU A 178 -37.02 -5.20 5.93
C LEU A 178 -35.52 -5.07 5.65
N LEU A 179 -35.14 -4.06 4.89
CA LEU A 179 -33.77 -3.68 4.63
C LEU A 179 -33.50 -2.37 5.36
N LEU A 180 -32.64 -2.42 6.37
CA LEU A 180 -32.21 -1.25 7.13
C LEU A 180 -30.77 -0.94 6.74
N ASP A 181 -30.57 0.17 6.05
CA ASP A 181 -29.24 0.59 5.61
C ASP A 181 -28.62 1.60 6.57
N ALA A 182 -27.30 1.50 6.70
CA ALA A 182 -26.44 2.48 7.34
C ALA A 182 -26.75 2.70 8.83
N LEU A 183 -26.73 1.61 9.62
CA LEU A 183 -26.76 1.72 11.08
C LEU A 183 -25.64 2.63 11.60
N ASP A 184 -24.50 2.63 10.92
CA ASP A 184 -23.39 3.52 11.23
C ASP A 184 -23.69 5.01 11.03
N GLU A 185 -24.76 5.35 10.31
CA GLU A 185 -25.19 6.72 10.05
C GLU A 185 -26.44 7.10 10.86
N ASP A 186 -26.93 6.20 11.73
CA ASP A 186 -28.08 6.46 12.60
C ASP A 186 -27.69 7.41 13.74
N PRO A 187 -28.22 8.64 13.81
CA PRO A 187 -27.89 9.58 14.88
C PRO A 187 -28.25 9.06 16.27
N LEU A 188 -29.23 8.15 16.37
CA LEU A 188 -29.65 7.54 17.64
C LEU A 188 -28.80 6.33 18.03
N ALA A 189 -27.92 5.84 17.15
CA ALA A 189 -26.86 4.94 17.59
C ALA A 189 -25.81 5.69 18.43
N TRP A 190 -25.75 7.02 18.21
CA TRP A 190 -25.21 8.15 19.00
C TRP A 190 -24.75 7.93 20.47
N GLY A 191 -23.72 7.15 20.80
CA GLY A 191 -23.12 7.02 22.14
C GLY A 191 -23.55 5.76 22.88
N ASP A 192 -24.44 4.98 22.25
CA ASP A 192 -25.11 3.83 22.85
C ASP A 192 -25.62 2.86 21.75
N ILE A 193 -24.69 2.40 20.91
CA ILE A 193 -25.03 1.54 19.77
C ILE A 193 -25.64 0.20 20.20
N GLU A 194 -25.24 -0.35 21.34
CA GLU A 194 -25.77 -1.61 21.83
C GLU A 194 -27.24 -1.47 22.22
N ALA A 195 -27.62 -0.42 22.95
CA ALA A 195 -29.03 -0.17 23.26
C ALA A 195 -29.83 0.13 21.99
N ARG A 196 -29.27 0.90 21.04
CA ARG A 196 -29.93 1.16 19.76
C ARG A 196 -30.16 -0.12 18.95
N LEU A 197 -29.16 -0.99 18.88
CA LEU A 197 -29.26 -2.31 18.25
C LEU A 197 -30.33 -3.16 18.92
N LEU A 198 -30.36 -3.24 20.25
CA LEU A 198 -31.39 -3.97 20.99
C LEU A 198 -32.80 -3.42 20.69
N ALA A 199 -32.96 -2.09 20.61
CA ALA A 199 -34.23 -1.47 20.25
C ALA A 199 -34.66 -1.82 18.81
N ILE A 200 -33.73 -1.81 17.85
CA ILE A 200 -33.99 -2.21 16.46
C ILE A 200 -34.36 -3.69 16.38
N LEU A 201 -33.60 -4.57 17.05
CA LEU A 201 -33.85 -6.02 17.05
C LEU A 201 -35.22 -6.34 17.66
N ALA A 202 -35.59 -5.67 18.75
CA ALA A 202 -36.91 -5.81 19.37
C ALA A 202 -38.04 -5.28 18.48
N ALA A 203 -37.88 -4.10 17.88
CA ALA A 203 -38.92 -3.50 17.03
C ALA A 203 -39.17 -4.26 15.72
N THR A 204 -38.18 -5.02 15.26
CA THR A 204 -38.20 -5.70 13.97
C THR A 204 -38.43 -7.21 14.05
N ASP A 205 -38.66 -7.76 15.25
CA ASP A 205 -38.85 -9.19 15.51
C ASP A 205 -40.02 -9.84 14.73
N LYS A 206 -41.06 -9.05 14.45
CA LYS A 206 -42.27 -9.44 13.71
C LYS A 206 -42.09 -9.46 12.20
N TYR A 207 -40.97 -8.96 11.67
CA TYR A 207 -40.73 -9.01 10.22
C TYR A 207 -40.41 -10.43 9.74
N ARG A 208 -40.71 -10.73 8.47
CA ARG A 208 -40.34 -12.02 7.86
C ARG A 208 -38.84 -12.23 7.94
N ARG A 209 -38.09 -11.20 7.53
CA ARG A 209 -36.63 -11.08 7.63
C ARG A 209 -36.21 -9.63 7.72
N VAL A 210 -35.06 -9.42 8.33
CA VAL A 210 -34.41 -8.12 8.42
C VAL A 210 -32.97 -8.28 7.97
N ILE A 211 -32.52 -7.39 7.11
CA ILE A 211 -31.11 -7.25 6.75
C ILE A 211 -30.68 -5.86 7.21
N ILE A 212 -29.68 -5.81 8.07
CA ILE A 212 -29.16 -4.57 8.65
C ILE A 212 -27.74 -4.38 8.14
N SER A 213 -27.51 -3.29 7.43
CA SER A 213 -26.18 -2.93 6.96
C SER A 213 -25.49 -2.04 7.98
N CYS A 214 -24.22 -2.32 8.25
CA CYS A 214 -23.39 -1.51 9.14
C CYS A 214 -21.93 -1.57 8.68
N ARG A 215 -21.17 -0.51 8.88
CA ARG A 215 -19.72 -0.55 8.69
C ARG A 215 -19.07 -1.35 9.83
N THR A 216 -18.16 -2.28 9.51
CA THR A 216 -17.57 -3.25 10.48
C THR A 216 -17.05 -2.58 11.76
N GLN A 217 -16.28 -1.52 11.58
CA GLN A 217 -15.65 -0.64 12.57
C GLN A 217 -16.65 0.22 13.39
N PHE A 218 -17.95 0.22 13.09
CA PHE A 218 -18.97 0.79 13.98
C PHE A 218 -19.85 -0.30 14.58
N PHE A 219 -19.62 -1.56 14.25
CA PHE A 219 -20.35 -2.65 14.86
C PHE A 219 -19.67 -3.00 16.18
N PRO A 220 -20.42 -3.27 17.26
CA PRO A 220 -19.83 -3.59 18.57
C PRO A 220 -18.78 -4.71 18.48
N GLU A 221 -17.70 -4.59 19.26
CA GLU A 221 -16.77 -5.71 19.55
C GLU A 221 -17.45 -6.72 20.49
N THR A 222 -18.61 -7.23 20.08
CA THR A 222 -19.36 -8.22 20.83
C THR A 222 -18.61 -9.54 20.87
N ALA A 223 -18.62 -10.20 22.02
CA ALA A 223 -18.10 -11.54 22.21
C ALA A 223 -18.60 -12.44 21.07
N SER A 224 -17.66 -13.18 20.47
CA SER A 224 -17.98 -14.28 19.54
C SER A 224 -19.13 -15.11 20.11
N ASP A 225 -20.04 -15.59 19.25
CA ASP A 225 -21.08 -16.58 19.60
C ASP A 225 -20.60 -17.50 20.74
N PRO A 226 -21.41 -17.81 21.77
CA PRO A 226 -20.96 -18.60 22.94
C PRO A 226 -20.29 -19.93 22.59
N PHE A 227 -20.53 -20.43 21.37
CA PHE A 227 -19.98 -21.67 20.83
C PHE A 227 -18.87 -21.45 19.79
N GLY A 228 -18.39 -20.22 19.61
CA GLY A 228 -17.33 -19.82 18.68
C GLY A 228 -17.67 -20.02 17.20
N ARG A 229 -18.96 -20.06 16.83
CA ARG A 229 -19.35 -20.34 15.45
C ARG A 229 -19.10 -19.12 14.56
N PRO A 230 -18.32 -19.25 13.47
CA PRO A 230 -18.10 -18.15 12.54
C PRO A 230 -19.40 -17.71 11.86
N GLY A 231 -19.54 -16.41 11.59
CA GLY A 231 -20.70 -15.84 10.89
C GLY A 231 -21.93 -15.63 11.78
N ARG A 232 -21.76 -15.55 13.10
CA ARG A 232 -22.81 -15.17 14.06
C ARG A 232 -22.29 -14.20 15.11
N VAL A 233 -23.18 -13.34 15.60
CA VAL A 233 -22.93 -12.40 16.69
C VAL A 233 -24.02 -12.47 17.75
N GLN A 234 -23.63 -12.34 19.01
CA GLN A 234 -24.57 -12.19 20.12
C GLN A 234 -24.70 -10.71 20.53
N ILE A 235 -25.94 -10.21 20.59
CA ILE A 235 -26.28 -8.87 21.09
C ILE A 235 -27.39 -9.05 22.15
N GLY A 236 -27.05 -8.90 23.42
CA GLY A 236 -27.93 -9.29 24.53
C GLY A 236 -28.42 -10.74 24.40
N ALA A 237 -29.74 -10.91 24.26
CA ALA A 237 -30.38 -12.22 24.10
C ALA A 237 -30.50 -12.70 22.63
N TYR A 238 -30.10 -11.87 21.67
CA TYR A 238 -30.22 -12.18 20.23
C TYR A 238 -28.92 -12.79 19.72
N THR A 239 -29.02 -13.87 18.95
CA THR A 239 -27.91 -14.45 18.17
C THR A 239 -28.20 -14.34 16.68
N CYS A 240 -27.57 -13.38 16.04
CA CYS A 240 -27.84 -12.99 14.66
C CYS A 240 -26.80 -13.54 13.69
N PRO A 241 -27.19 -14.07 12.51
CA PRO A 241 -26.28 -14.30 11.41
C PRO A 241 -25.58 -13.01 10.96
N MET A 242 -24.33 -13.12 10.53
CA MET A 242 -23.57 -12.01 9.96
C MET A 242 -22.66 -12.46 8.83
N ILE A 243 -22.50 -11.58 7.85
CA ILE A 243 -21.58 -11.75 6.72
C ILE A 243 -20.76 -10.49 6.51
N PHE A 244 -19.55 -10.66 5.99
CA PHE A 244 -18.66 -9.58 5.59
C PHE A 244 -18.56 -9.52 4.07
N LEU A 245 -18.80 -8.37 3.45
CA LEU A 245 -18.54 -8.20 2.01
C LEU A 245 -17.02 -8.17 1.77
N ALA A 246 -16.58 -8.92 0.77
CA ALA A 246 -15.18 -9.04 0.40
C ALA A 246 -14.78 -8.03 -0.68
N LEU A 247 -13.48 -7.77 -0.80
CA LEU A 247 -12.90 -7.07 -1.94
C LEU A 247 -13.22 -7.82 -3.23
N PHE A 248 -13.39 -7.09 -4.32
CA PHE A 248 -13.54 -7.71 -5.64
C PHE A 248 -12.30 -8.51 -5.99
N ASP A 249 -12.48 -9.60 -6.73
CA ASP A 249 -11.38 -10.27 -7.40
C ASP A 249 -11.12 -9.69 -8.81
N GLY A 250 -10.14 -10.25 -9.52
CA GLY A 250 -9.81 -9.81 -10.87
C GLY A 250 -10.94 -10.00 -11.88
N ASP A 251 -11.79 -11.01 -11.69
CA ASP A 251 -12.92 -11.29 -12.57
C ASP A 251 -14.06 -10.27 -12.36
N GLN A 252 -14.41 -9.98 -11.10
CA GLN A 252 -15.39 -8.97 -10.72
C GLN A 252 -14.98 -7.57 -11.23
N VAL A 253 -13.70 -7.20 -11.11
CA VAL A 253 -13.15 -5.96 -11.69
C VAL A 253 -13.31 -5.96 -13.21
N THR A 254 -12.97 -7.06 -13.88
CA THR A 254 -13.06 -7.19 -15.33
C THR A 254 -14.50 -7.07 -15.82
N ARG A 255 -15.45 -7.73 -15.15
CA ARG A 255 -16.89 -7.62 -15.41
C ARG A 255 -17.40 -6.21 -15.22
N TYR A 256 -16.97 -5.53 -14.15
CA TYR A 256 -17.34 -4.15 -13.89
C TYR A 256 -16.89 -3.22 -15.02
N LEU A 257 -15.62 -3.29 -15.44
CA LEU A 257 -15.09 -2.50 -16.55
C LEU A 257 -15.80 -2.81 -17.87
N ALA A 258 -16.17 -4.08 -18.09
CA ALA A 258 -16.90 -4.49 -19.27
C ALA A 258 -18.29 -3.83 -19.35
N LYS A 259 -18.98 -3.74 -18.21
CA LYS A 259 -20.26 -3.03 -18.09
C LYS A 259 -20.10 -1.51 -18.21
N ARG A 260 -19.10 -0.92 -17.56
CA ARG A 260 -18.87 0.53 -17.52
C ARG A 260 -18.43 1.09 -18.87
N PHE A 261 -17.55 0.38 -19.57
CA PHE A 261 -17.01 0.78 -20.86
C PHE A 261 -17.30 -0.31 -21.91
N PRO A 262 -18.56 -0.48 -22.36
CA PRO A 262 -18.92 -1.50 -23.34
C PRO A 262 -18.20 -1.27 -24.67
N ASN A 263 -17.89 -2.34 -25.41
CA ASN A 263 -17.30 -2.23 -26.75
C ASN A 263 -18.30 -1.51 -27.68
N ARG A 264 -17.81 -0.58 -28.53
CA ARG A 264 -18.67 0.17 -29.48
C ARG A 264 -19.34 -0.75 -30.51
N LEU A 265 -18.67 -1.85 -30.87
CA LEU A 265 -19.14 -2.96 -31.72
C LEU A 265 -18.53 -4.26 -31.18
N ARG A 266 -19.11 -5.43 -31.49
CA ARG A 266 -18.68 -6.74 -30.93
C ARG A 266 -17.18 -7.04 -31.13
N ILE A 267 -16.52 -6.38 -32.09
CA ILE A 267 -15.15 -6.63 -32.54
C ILE A 267 -14.16 -5.49 -32.16
N PHE A 268 -14.65 -4.28 -31.86
CA PHE A 268 -13.77 -3.12 -31.60
C PHE A 268 -13.70 -2.81 -30.09
N PRO A 269 -12.53 -2.99 -29.45
CA PRO A 269 -12.35 -2.72 -28.03
C PRO A 269 -12.62 -1.26 -27.71
N ASN A 270 -13.31 -0.99 -26.59
CA ASN A 270 -13.49 0.39 -26.14
C ASN A 270 -12.14 0.98 -25.68
N PRO A 271 -11.65 2.08 -26.27
CA PRO A 271 -10.35 2.66 -25.89
C PRO A 271 -10.32 3.14 -24.44
N MET A 272 -11.47 3.58 -23.89
CA MET A 272 -11.57 3.95 -22.47
C MET A 272 -11.41 2.74 -21.55
N ARG A 273 -11.86 1.54 -21.98
CA ARG A 273 -11.67 0.31 -21.21
C ARG A 273 -10.18 -0.02 -21.08
N LYS A 274 -9.41 0.10 -22.17
CA LYS A 274 -7.96 -0.13 -22.16
C LYS A 274 -7.24 0.87 -21.25
N ARG A 275 -7.63 2.15 -21.30
CA ARG A 275 -7.12 3.18 -20.38
C ARG A 275 -7.47 2.89 -18.92
N ALA A 276 -8.71 2.49 -18.63
CA ALA A 276 -9.13 2.09 -17.30
C ALA A 276 -8.31 0.91 -16.76
N GLN A 277 -8.03 -0.10 -17.60
CA GLN A 277 -7.21 -1.25 -17.22
C GLN A 277 -5.76 -0.84 -16.91
N GLN A 278 -5.15 0.02 -17.74
CA GLN A 278 -3.80 0.54 -17.48
C GLN A 278 -3.74 1.34 -16.17
N LEU A 279 -4.74 2.19 -15.96
CA LEU A 279 -4.90 2.95 -14.73
C LEU A 279 -4.99 2.02 -13.49
N LEU A 280 -5.81 0.97 -13.57
CA LEU A 280 -5.99 -0.01 -12.48
C LEU A 280 -4.75 -0.89 -12.21
N LEU A 281 -3.89 -1.13 -13.19
CA LEU A 281 -2.61 -1.82 -12.96
C LEU A 281 -1.68 -1.01 -12.04
N GLY A 282 -1.72 0.34 -12.15
CA GLY A 282 -0.99 1.24 -11.25
C GLY A 282 -1.59 1.38 -9.85
N MET A 283 -2.81 0.87 -9.62
CA MET A 283 -3.50 0.95 -8.32
C MET A 283 -3.23 -0.23 -7.38
N GLN A 284 -2.49 -1.26 -7.82
CA GLN A 284 -2.18 -2.45 -7.02
C GLN A 284 -3.41 -3.07 -6.31
N SER A 285 -3.42 -3.18 -4.98
CA SER A 285 -4.53 -3.76 -4.18
C SER A 285 -5.80 -2.91 -4.19
N LEU A 286 -5.68 -1.59 -4.38
CA LEU A 286 -6.80 -0.65 -4.36
C LEU A 286 -7.78 -0.86 -5.51
N ARG A 287 -7.32 -1.44 -6.64
CA ARG A 287 -8.15 -1.76 -7.81
C ARG A 287 -9.34 -2.68 -7.49
N PHE A 288 -9.28 -3.37 -6.36
CA PHE A 288 -10.28 -4.32 -5.90
C PHE A 288 -11.39 -3.68 -5.03
N ARG A 289 -11.31 -2.39 -4.72
CA ARG A 289 -12.32 -1.67 -3.94
C ARG A 289 -13.45 -1.12 -4.83
N PRO A 290 -14.72 -1.51 -4.64
CA PRO A 290 -15.84 -1.08 -5.49
C PRO A 290 -16.03 0.43 -5.58
N LEU A 291 -15.78 1.18 -4.49
CA LEU A 291 -15.87 2.65 -4.48
C LEU A 291 -14.93 3.30 -5.50
N LEU A 292 -13.69 2.82 -5.60
CA LEU A 292 -12.71 3.37 -6.54
C LEU A 292 -13.10 3.04 -7.99
N LEU A 293 -13.61 1.82 -8.21
CA LEU A 293 -14.16 1.42 -9.51
C LEU A 293 -15.38 2.26 -9.91
N ALA A 294 -16.25 2.62 -8.97
CA ALA A 294 -17.39 3.52 -9.21
C ALA A 294 -16.95 4.87 -9.79
N HIS A 295 -15.81 5.38 -9.32
CA HIS A 295 -15.23 6.66 -9.73
C HIS A 295 -14.22 6.59 -10.87
N ILE A 296 -13.96 5.40 -11.43
CA ILE A 296 -12.94 5.22 -12.48
C ILE A 296 -13.15 6.13 -13.70
N HIS A 297 -14.41 6.39 -14.06
CA HIS A 297 -14.74 7.28 -15.17
C HIS A 297 -14.34 8.73 -14.89
N ASP A 298 -14.60 9.20 -13.67
CA ASP A 298 -14.31 10.57 -13.24
C ASP A 298 -12.80 10.78 -13.13
N ILE A 299 -12.09 9.78 -12.59
CA ILE A 299 -10.62 9.76 -12.53
C ILE A 299 -10.02 9.80 -13.94
N LEU A 300 -10.57 9.05 -14.89
CA LEU A 300 -10.13 9.07 -16.30
C LEU A 300 -10.44 10.39 -17.01
N ALA A 301 -11.51 11.10 -16.62
CA ALA A 301 -11.83 12.40 -17.17
C ALA A 301 -10.82 13.44 -16.70
N GLU A 302 -10.46 13.43 -15.42
CA GLU A 302 -9.40 14.27 -14.85
C GLU A 302 -8.03 13.92 -15.44
N ALA A 303 -7.74 12.64 -15.62
CA ALA A 303 -6.53 12.14 -16.28
C ALA A 303 -6.32 12.70 -17.68
N LYS A 304 -7.40 13.02 -18.39
CA LYS A 304 -7.35 13.57 -19.74
C LYS A 304 -6.98 15.05 -19.75
N ALA A 305 -7.24 15.79 -18.67
CA ALA A 305 -6.82 17.17 -18.50
C ALA A 305 -5.32 17.27 -18.12
N ALA A 306 -4.74 16.21 -17.57
CA ALA A 306 -3.33 16.12 -17.16
C ALA A 306 -2.57 15.08 -18.01
N GLU A 307 -2.22 15.42 -19.26
CA GLU A 307 -1.64 14.49 -20.27
C GLU A 307 -0.26 13.88 -19.95
N THR A 308 0.27 14.03 -18.73
CA THR A 308 1.59 13.52 -18.32
C THR A 308 1.62 12.86 -16.94
N ARG A 309 0.45 12.65 -16.30
CA ARG A 309 0.38 12.19 -14.90
C ARG A 309 0.67 10.69 -14.77
N GLN A 310 1.73 10.34 -14.04
CA GLN A 310 2.04 8.96 -13.65
C GLN A 310 1.04 8.51 -12.56
N TRP A 311 0.36 7.39 -12.79
CA TRP A 311 -0.64 6.85 -11.88
C TRP A 311 -0.03 5.91 -10.86
N ASN A 312 -0.29 6.21 -9.58
CA ASN A 312 0.11 5.40 -8.44
C ASN A 312 -0.92 5.58 -7.30
N SER A 313 -0.72 4.90 -6.16
CA SER A 313 -1.63 4.97 -5.02
C SER A 313 -1.85 6.41 -4.53
N TYR A 314 -0.79 7.23 -4.47
CA TYR A 314 -0.89 8.63 -4.07
C TYR A 314 -1.71 9.48 -5.05
N THR A 315 -1.37 9.47 -6.35
CA THR A 315 -2.06 10.32 -7.33
C THR A 315 -3.51 9.91 -7.58
N LEU A 316 -3.85 8.66 -7.27
CA LEU A 316 -5.22 8.13 -7.28
C LEU A 316 -6.05 8.72 -6.13
N TYR A 317 -5.54 8.65 -4.90
CA TYR A 317 -6.23 9.20 -3.74
C TYR A 317 -6.39 10.71 -3.88
N GLU A 318 -5.37 11.42 -4.40
CA GLU A 318 -5.47 12.85 -4.67
C GLU A 318 -6.66 13.16 -5.60
N ALA A 319 -6.79 12.42 -6.71
CA ALA A 319 -7.92 12.60 -7.64
C ALA A 319 -9.27 12.25 -7.01
N LEU A 320 -9.35 11.16 -6.23
CA LEU A 320 -10.57 10.75 -5.54
C LEU A 320 -11.07 11.86 -4.61
N ILE A 321 -10.18 12.44 -3.83
CA ILE A 321 -10.53 13.44 -2.83
C ILE A 321 -10.88 14.77 -3.48
N GLU A 322 -10.18 15.19 -4.53
CA GLU A 322 -10.58 16.35 -5.33
C GLU A 322 -12.01 16.23 -5.88
N ILE A 323 -12.36 15.06 -6.45
CA ILE A 323 -13.72 14.79 -6.94
C ILE A 323 -14.73 14.82 -5.80
N TRP A 324 -14.35 14.36 -4.60
CA TRP A 324 -15.20 14.41 -3.42
C TRP A 324 -15.42 15.84 -2.92
N LEU A 325 -14.36 16.61 -2.71
CA LEU A 325 -14.42 17.99 -2.23
C LEU A 325 -15.23 18.88 -3.18
N ALA A 326 -15.09 18.69 -4.50
CA ALA A 326 -15.88 19.42 -5.49
C ALA A 326 -17.39 19.14 -5.38
N ARG A 327 -17.78 17.93 -4.96
CA ARG A 327 -19.19 17.58 -4.72
C ARG A 327 -19.70 18.26 -3.45
N GLU A 328 -18.92 18.22 -2.36
CA GLU A 328 -19.32 18.85 -1.10
C GLU A 328 -19.38 20.37 -1.20
N GLU A 329 -18.42 21.01 -1.86
CA GLU A 329 -18.45 22.45 -2.12
C GLU A 329 -19.74 22.85 -2.82
N LYS A 330 -20.14 22.11 -3.86
CA LYS A 330 -21.39 22.37 -4.59
C LYS A 330 -22.63 22.19 -3.71
N LYS A 331 -22.62 21.21 -2.81
CA LYS A 331 -23.73 20.95 -1.88
C LYS A 331 -23.86 22.07 -0.85
N LEU A 332 -22.75 22.46 -0.22
CA LEU A 332 -22.71 23.50 0.81
C LEU A 332 -23.09 24.88 0.24
N ARG A 333 -22.72 25.17 -1.02
CA ARG A 333 -23.20 26.37 -1.75
C ARG A 333 -24.72 26.48 -1.89
N HIS A 334 -25.45 25.38 -1.80
CA HIS A 334 -26.91 25.40 -1.81
C HIS A 334 -27.52 25.55 -0.40
N GLN A 335 -26.74 25.35 0.66
CA GLN A 335 -27.22 25.34 2.05
C GLN A 335 -26.82 26.59 2.83
N PHE A 336 -25.70 27.23 2.49
CA PHE A 336 -25.14 28.35 3.23
C PHE A 336 -24.86 29.55 2.32
N SER A 337 -24.96 30.77 2.88
CA SER A 337 -24.67 32.03 2.19
C SER A 337 -23.17 32.27 1.99
N HIS A 338 -22.32 31.74 2.86
CA HIS A 338 -20.85 31.78 2.76
C HIS A 338 -20.24 30.39 3.01
N PRO A 339 -20.41 29.45 2.07
CA PRO A 339 -19.91 28.08 2.21
C PRO A 339 -18.37 28.05 2.16
N PRO A 340 -17.71 27.12 2.87
CA PRO A 340 -16.29 26.89 2.69
C PRO A 340 -16.01 26.48 1.23
N ASP A 341 -15.03 27.15 0.63
CA ASP A 341 -14.56 26.79 -0.70
C ASP A 341 -13.75 25.48 -0.67
N ARG A 342 -13.42 24.94 -1.85
CA ARG A 342 -12.67 23.68 -1.94
C ARG A 342 -11.35 23.69 -1.19
N LYS A 343 -10.64 24.83 -1.11
CA LYS A 343 -9.37 24.94 -0.38
C LYS A 343 -9.61 24.88 1.13
N ALA A 344 -10.66 25.53 1.63
CA ALA A 344 -11.07 25.46 3.01
C ALA A 344 -11.51 24.04 3.41
N LEU A 345 -12.32 23.37 2.59
CA LEU A 345 -12.69 21.97 2.80
C LEU A 345 -11.44 21.07 2.87
N TRP A 346 -10.44 21.38 2.04
CA TRP A 346 -9.20 20.64 2.03
C TRP A 346 -8.47 20.75 3.38
N ALA A 347 -8.30 21.99 3.84
CA ALA A 347 -7.64 22.30 5.11
C ALA A 347 -8.35 21.68 6.33
N ILE A 348 -9.69 21.65 6.32
CA ILE A 348 -10.49 21.03 7.40
C ILE A 348 -10.19 19.52 7.47
N CYS A 349 -10.28 18.80 6.36
CA CYS A 349 -10.00 17.36 6.31
C CYS A 349 -8.55 17.05 6.72
N ALA A 350 -7.59 17.83 6.22
CA ALA A 350 -6.17 17.71 6.60
C ALA A 350 -5.96 17.86 8.12
N THR A 351 -6.61 18.86 8.72
CA THR A 351 -6.45 19.17 10.15
C THR A 351 -7.01 18.04 11.02
N VAL A 352 -8.20 17.53 10.71
CA VAL A 352 -8.80 16.39 11.41
C VAL A 352 -7.92 15.14 11.26
N ALA A 353 -7.39 14.88 10.07
CA ALA A 353 -6.53 13.72 9.82
C ALA A 353 -5.22 13.76 10.61
N LEU A 354 -4.58 14.93 10.68
CA LEU A 354 -3.35 15.11 11.46
C LEU A 354 -3.59 14.94 12.95
N ALA A 355 -4.69 15.51 13.49
CA ALA A 355 -5.05 15.36 14.89
C ALA A 355 -5.26 13.89 15.27
N LEU A 356 -6.06 13.17 14.46
CA LEU A 356 -6.30 11.73 14.64
C LEU A 356 -5.01 10.91 14.57
N GLN A 357 -4.16 11.18 13.58
CA GLN A 357 -2.93 10.41 13.38
C GLN A 357 -1.94 10.60 14.53
N ARG A 358 -1.82 11.82 15.05
CA ARG A 358 -0.95 12.13 16.19
C ARG A 358 -1.32 11.34 17.43
N GLU A 359 -2.61 11.25 17.72
CA GLU A 359 -3.12 10.52 18.90
C GLU A 359 -3.15 8.99 18.66
N GLY A 360 -2.79 8.53 17.46
CA GLY A 360 -2.99 7.14 17.06
C GLY A 360 -4.48 6.74 17.05
N ALA A 361 -5.36 7.74 16.98
CA ALA A 361 -6.80 7.59 17.07
C ALA A 361 -7.39 7.38 15.67
N ARG A 362 -8.52 6.68 15.66
CA ARG A 362 -9.33 6.47 14.44
C ARG A 362 -10.62 7.28 14.45
N VAL A 363 -10.90 7.98 15.56
CA VAL A 363 -12.12 8.73 15.79
C VAL A 363 -11.82 9.95 16.67
N LEU A 364 -12.45 11.08 16.35
CA LEU A 364 -12.24 12.38 16.98
C LEU A 364 -13.51 12.72 17.75
N SER A 365 -13.41 12.67 19.08
CA SER A 365 -14.57 12.88 19.92
C SER A 365 -15.13 14.29 19.81
N ARG A 366 -16.41 14.48 20.16
CA ARG A 366 -16.99 15.83 20.14
C ARG A 366 -16.26 16.82 21.06
N ALA A 367 -15.81 16.36 22.23
CA ALA A 367 -15.00 17.17 23.13
C ALA A 367 -13.63 17.53 22.52
N ALA A 368 -12.98 16.58 21.85
CA ALA A 368 -11.71 16.83 21.15
C ALA A 368 -11.90 17.75 19.93
N LEU A 369 -13.03 17.63 19.24
CA LEU A 369 -13.42 18.52 18.15
C LEU A 369 -13.66 19.95 18.64
N ASP A 370 -14.36 20.15 19.75
CA ASP A 370 -14.62 21.48 20.31
C ASP A 370 -13.30 22.19 20.67
N GLU A 371 -12.34 21.45 21.23
CA GLU A 371 -10.98 21.96 21.46
C GLU A 371 -10.24 22.27 20.14
N LEU A 372 -10.39 21.41 19.13
CA LEU A 372 -9.81 21.62 17.81
C LEU A 372 -10.40 22.87 17.12
N VAL A 373 -11.71 23.10 17.24
CA VAL A 373 -12.42 24.26 16.67
C VAL A 373 -11.96 25.57 17.32
N LYS A 374 -11.72 25.59 18.64
CA LYS A 374 -11.18 26.77 19.35
C LYS A 374 -9.83 27.24 18.78
N GLY A 375 -9.00 26.32 18.30
CA GLY A 375 -7.72 26.64 17.65
C GLY A 375 -7.85 26.98 16.16
N PHE A 376 -8.99 26.72 15.53
CA PHE A 376 -9.17 26.76 14.08
C PHE A 376 -10.62 27.17 13.69
N PRO A 377 -10.94 28.48 13.68
CA PRO A 377 -12.30 28.98 13.42
C PRO A 377 -12.90 28.56 12.07
N LEU A 378 -12.08 28.19 11.09
CA LEU A 378 -12.53 27.61 9.81
C LEU A 378 -13.30 26.28 9.98
N MET A 379 -13.19 25.63 11.14
CA MET A 379 -13.88 24.37 11.47
C MET A 379 -15.25 24.55 12.15
N GLU A 380 -15.70 25.78 12.41
CA GLU A 380 -17.01 26.03 13.05
C GLU A 380 -18.19 25.38 12.32
N ASN A 381 -18.08 25.19 10.99
CA ASN A 381 -19.13 24.58 10.17
C ASN A 381 -18.94 23.07 9.93
N ILE A 382 -17.94 22.43 10.55
CA ILE A 382 -17.64 21.00 10.33
C ILE A 382 -18.82 20.11 10.74
N GLU A 383 -19.66 20.58 11.65
CA GLU A 383 -20.82 19.83 12.11
C GLU A 383 -21.86 19.60 11.01
N HIS A 384 -21.86 20.46 9.98
CA HIS A 384 -22.76 20.40 8.83
C HIS A 384 -22.22 19.57 7.66
N PHE A 385 -21.02 19.01 7.79
CA PHE A 385 -20.49 18.09 6.78
C PHE A 385 -21.32 16.80 6.78
N ASP A 386 -21.57 16.27 5.59
CA ASP A 386 -22.41 15.08 5.41
C ASP A 386 -21.80 13.89 6.16
N VAL A 387 -22.64 13.13 6.86
CA VAL A 387 -22.25 11.90 7.57
C VAL A 387 -22.61 10.65 6.73
N GLY A 388 -23.20 10.86 5.55
CA GLY A 388 -23.70 9.79 4.69
C GLY A 388 -22.61 8.92 4.05
N GLY A 389 -22.95 7.74 3.56
CA GLY A 389 -21.99 6.71 3.06
C GLY A 389 -21.16 7.08 1.83
N ARG A 390 -21.36 8.28 1.29
CA ARG A 390 -20.54 8.90 0.24
C ARG A 390 -19.61 10.00 0.76
N SER A 391 -19.65 10.28 2.06
CA SER A 391 -18.82 11.26 2.73
C SER A 391 -17.45 10.68 3.08
N LEU A 392 -16.43 11.50 2.86
CA LEU A 392 -15.05 11.19 3.14
C LEU A 392 -14.76 11.26 4.65
N LEU A 393 -15.41 12.19 5.35
CA LEU A 393 -15.36 12.35 6.81
C LEU A 393 -16.77 12.09 7.36
N ASN A 394 -16.92 10.99 8.12
CA ASN A 394 -18.17 10.53 8.72
C ASN A 394 -18.12 10.68 10.24
N ARG A 395 -19.16 10.20 10.93
CA ARG A 395 -19.19 10.06 12.38
C ARG A 395 -19.45 8.62 12.76
N ASN A 396 -19.00 8.22 13.93
CA ASN A 396 -19.36 6.93 14.50
C ASN A 396 -20.72 6.93 15.15
N ALA A 397 -21.08 5.72 15.57
CA ALA A 397 -22.20 5.52 16.42
C ALA A 397 -22.08 6.32 17.72
N ASP A 398 -20.97 6.97 18.07
CA ASP A 398 -20.84 7.84 19.26
C ASP A 398 -20.87 9.35 18.91
N GLY A 399 -21.06 9.70 17.64
CA GLY A 399 -21.13 11.08 17.13
C GLY A 399 -19.75 11.70 16.86
N ASP A 400 -18.70 10.93 17.10
CA ASP A 400 -17.30 11.27 16.95
C ASP A 400 -16.86 11.16 15.49
N PHE A 401 -16.07 12.11 15.01
CA PHE A 401 -15.67 12.21 13.60
C PHE A 401 -14.59 11.20 13.21
N ARG A 402 -14.71 10.58 12.04
CA ARG A 402 -13.65 9.75 11.44
C ARG A 402 -13.70 9.66 9.94
N PHE A 403 -12.57 9.36 9.32
CA PHE A 403 -12.53 9.13 7.88
C PHE A 403 -13.28 7.84 7.49
N SER A 404 -13.82 7.83 6.27
CA SER A 404 -14.52 6.66 5.72
C SER A 404 -13.60 5.45 5.62
N HIS A 405 -12.30 5.65 5.46
CA HIS A 405 -11.29 4.61 5.50
C HIS A 405 -10.00 5.13 6.15
N TYR A 406 -9.26 4.25 6.82
CA TYR A 406 -8.01 4.64 7.48
C TYR A 406 -6.96 5.13 6.48
N SER A 407 -6.82 4.46 5.33
CA SER A 407 -5.93 4.95 4.26
C SER A 407 -6.33 6.31 3.66
N ILE A 408 -7.57 6.77 3.82
CA ILE A 408 -7.92 8.16 3.49
C ILE A 408 -7.29 9.09 4.52
N GLN A 409 -7.44 8.82 5.82
CA GLN A 409 -6.75 9.57 6.88
C GLN A 409 -5.24 9.65 6.61
N GLU A 410 -4.61 8.51 6.33
CA GLU A 410 -3.16 8.44 6.08
C GLU A 410 -2.77 9.18 4.80
N PHE A 411 -3.57 9.09 3.73
CA PHE A 411 -3.33 9.89 2.53
C PHE A 411 -3.43 11.40 2.82
N LEU A 412 -4.42 11.83 3.60
CA LEU A 412 -4.58 13.25 3.97
C LEU A 412 -3.40 13.77 4.76
N VAL A 413 -2.91 12.96 5.69
CA VAL A 413 -1.69 13.23 6.44
C VAL A 413 -0.51 13.32 5.48
N ALA A 414 -0.31 12.33 4.61
CA ALA A 414 0.76 12.33 3.62
C ALA A 414 0.71 13.58 2.72
N HIS A 415 -0.46 13.90 2.18
CA HIS A 415 -0.66 15.06 1.30
C HIS A 415 -0.38 16.38 2.02
N SER A 416 -0.78 16.49 3.29
CA SER A 416 -0.53 17.67 4.12
C SER A 416 0.94 17.83 4.48
N LEU A 417 1.64 16.73 4.73
CA LEU A 417 3.07 16.72 5.05
C LEU A 417 3.94 17.02 3.81
N LEU A 418 3.48 16.68 2.61
CA LEU A 418 4.18 16.94 1.33
C LEU A 418 3.86 18.31 0.71
N GLY A 419 2.90 19.06 1.26
CA GLY A 419 2.45 20.36 0.75
C GLY A 419 2.94 21.55 1.58
N GLU A 420 2.76 22.77 1.06
CA GLU A 420 2.99 23.98 1.85
C GLU A 420 1.99 24.07 3.01
N ARG A 421 2.48 23.82 4.23
CA ARG A 421 1.69 24.00 5.46
C ARG A 421 1.60 25.48 5.78
N THR A 422 0.44 26.07 5.52
CA THR A 422 0.17 27.50 5.77
C THR A 422 -0.90 27.68 6.84
N GLY A 423 -0.84 28.81 7.56
CA GLY A 423 -1.74 29.07 8.68
C GLY A 423 -1.57 28.04 9.81
N ASN A 424 -2.70 27.60 10.37
CA ASN A 424 -2.69 26.78 11.59
C ASN A 424 -2.18 25.33 11.37
N LEU A 425 -2.13 24.83 10.13
CA LEU A 425 -1.50 23.53 9.80
C LEU A 425 0.02 23.55 10.03
N ALA A 426 0.67 24.71 10.02
CA ALA A 426 2.09 24.86 10.32
C ALA A 426 2.40 24.63 11.82
N ALA A 427 1.40 24.83 12.70
CA ALA A 427 1.55 24.72 14.15
C ALA A 427 1.56 23.27 14.67
N ILE A 428 1.17 22.29 13.85
CA ILE A 428 1.17 20.88 14.22
C ILE A 428 2.61 20.33 14.08
N PRO A 429 3.24 19.82 15.17
CA PRO A 429 4.58 19.27 15.11
C PRO A 429 4.61 17.99 14.26
N VAL A 430 5.53 17.91 13.31
CA VAL A 430 5.63 16.75 12.39
C VAL A 430 6.19 15.52 13.09
N ASP A 431 7.10 15.72 14.05
CA ASP A 431 7.77 14.70 14.86
C ASP A 431 6.83 13.96 15.83
N GLU A 432 5.65 14.51 16.11
CA GLU A 432 4.61 13.85 16.90
C GLU A 432 3.68 12.95 16.07
N ILE A 433 3.79 12.97 14.74
CA ILE A 433 2.88 12.21 13.87
C ILE A 433 3.26 10.72 13.89
N ARG A 434 2.33 9.84 14.26
CA ARG A 434 2.55 8.40 14.18
C ARG A 434 2.69 7.95 12.72
N VAL A 435 3.79 7.27 12.38
CA VAL A 435 4.00 6.69 11.04
C VAL A 435 3.57 5.24 11.00
N THR A 436 2.77 4.91 9.99
CA THR A 436 2.34 3.57 9.62
C THR A 436 2.95 3.19 8.28
N ASP A 437 2.92 1.90 7.93
CA ASP A 437 3.45 1.42 6.65
C ASP A 437 2.71 2.02 5.45
N GLN A 438 1.38 2.20 5.56
CA GLN A 438 0.56 2.80 4.50
C GLN A 438 0.83 4.30 4.33
N LEU A 439 1.01 5.05 5.44
CA LEU A 439 1.43 6.46 5.39
C LEU A 439 2.83 6.59 4.76
N ARG A 440 3.76 5.70 5.13
CA ARG A 440 5.10 5.62 4.55
C ARG A 440 5.04 5.33 3.05
N GLU A 441 4.20 4.40 2.62
CA GLU A 441 4.00 4.09 1.20
C GLU A 441 3.50 5.31 0.42
N PHE A 442 2.49 6.03 0.93
CA PHE A 442 1.99 7.24 0.27
C PHE A 442 3.06 8.32 0.13
N LEU A 443 3.86 8.53 1.18
CA LEU A 443 4.93 9.50 1.19
C LEU A 443 6.02 9.14 0.16
N VAL A 444 6.43 7.88 0.10
CA VAL A 444 7.43 7.37 -0.86
C VAL A 444 6.93 7.44 -2.30
N VAL A 445 5.74 6.89 -2.56
CA VAL A 445 5.18 6.73 -3.91
C VAL A 445 4.74 8.07 -4.52
N SER A 446 4.51 9.10 -3.69
CA SER A 446 4.19 10.46 -4.18
C SER A 446 5.24 11.04 -5.13
N GLY A 447 6.51 10.66 -4.95
CA GLY A 447 7.65 11.25 -5.65
C GLY A 447 7.89 12.74 -5.35
N LYS A 448 7.16 13.33 -4.38
CA LYS A 448 7.34 14.72 -3.94
C LYS A 448 8.54 14.83 -3.00
N GLU A 449 9.15 16.02 -2.95
CA GLU A 449 10.23 16.27 -1.98
C GLU A 449 9.67 16.24 -0.55
N MET A 450 10.44 15.62 0.35
CA MET A 450 10.14 15.56 1.78
C MET A 450 11.22 16.34 2.52
N ASP A 451 10.80 17.18 3.47
CA ASP A 451 11.74 17.87 4.35
C ASP A 451 12.44 16.88 5.31
N LEU A 452 13.49 17.37 5.99
CA LEU A 452 14.29 16.57 6.90
C LEU A 452 13.50 16.03 8.09
N VAL A 453 12.47 16.74 8.56
CA VAL A 453 11.69 16.34 9.75
C VAL A 453 10.74 15.20 9.39
N LEU A 454 10.05 15.34 8.25
CA LEU A 454 9.18 14.31 7.71
C LEU A 454 9.95 13.06 7.31
N ARG A 455 11.15 13.25 6.75
CA ARG A 455 12.09 12.16 6.60
C ARG A 455 12.36 11.55 7.96
N LYS A 456 12.94 12.28 8.91
CA LYS A 456 13.24 11.81 10.29
C LYS A 456 12.20 10.88 10.93
N LEU A 457 10.94 11.23 10.71
CA LEU A 457 9.80 10.48 11.20
C LEU A 457 9.56 9.11 10.49
N LEU A 458 9.83 8.99 9.19
CA LEU A 458 9.49 7.82 8.37
C LEU A 458 10.35 6.58 8.63
N TYR A 459 11.65 6.76 8.80
CA TYR A 459 12.69 5.77 9.08
C TYR A 459 13.45 6.15 10.38
N PRO A 460 12.80 6.18 11.56
CA PRO A 460 13.39 6.73 12.80
C PRO A 460 14.70 6.02 13.23
N ASP A 461 14.90 4.79 12.76
CA ASP A 461 16.10 3.98 12.96
C ASP A 461 17.17 4.16 11.85
N GLU A 462 16.86 4.89 10.77
CA GLU A 462 17.84 5.38 9.81
C GLU A 462 18.45 6.69 10.30
N TYR A 463 19.77 6.85 10.19
CA TYR A 463 20.42 8.13 10.46
C TYR A 463 20.08 9.13 9.34
N TRP A 464 19.32 10.17 9.68
CA TRP A 464 18.82 11.14 8.71
C TRP A 464 19.81 12.22 8.34
N MET A 465 20.21 12.20 7.08
CA MET A 465 20.72 13.38 6.38
C MET A 465 19.64 14.08 5.57
N ASP A 466 19.79 15.39 5.45
CA ASP A 466 19.05 16.24 4.55
C ASP A 466 19.55 16.05 3.10
N PHE A 467 18.80 15.33 2.27
CA PHE A 467 19.16 15.17 0.84
C PHE A 467 18.69 16.32 -0.06
N SER A 468 18.04 17.36 0.47
CA SER A 468 17.82 18.57 -0.33
C SER A 468 19.14 19.29 -0.63
N LEU A 469 20.17 19.06 0.19
CA LEU A 469 21.56 19.47 -0.05
C LEU A 469 22.28 18.67 -1.16
N LEU A 470 21.73 17.52 -1.59
CA LEU A 470 22.30 16.68 -2.65
C LEU A 470 21.70 16.97 -4.03
N LYS A 471 20.56 17.68 -4.10
CA LYS A 471 20.04 18.22 -5.36
C LYS A 471 20.83 19.46 -5.75
N GLY A 472 21.94 19.24 -6.44
CA GLY A 472 22.80 20.31 -6.96
C GLY A 472 24.29 20.03 -6.81
N LEU A 473 24.67 18.96 -6.10
CA LEU A 473 26.08 18.60 -5.96
C LEU A 473 26.58 17.93 -7.24
N ASN A 474 27.42 18.67 -7.96
CA ASN A 474 28.23 18.13 -9.05
C ASN A 474 29.04 16.91 -8.53
N PRO A 475 29.37 15.93 -9.38
CA PRO A 475 30.11 14.71 -9.03
C PRO A 475 31.53 14.93 -8.42
N GLY A 476 31.91 16.17 -8.11
CA GLY A 476 33.17 16.54 -7.49
C GLY A 476 33.07 17.13 -6.08
N ASP A 477 31.87 17.24 -5.47
CA ASP A 477 31.75 17.81 -4.11
C ASP A 477 31.89 16.74 -3.02
N ARG A 478 32.89 16.90 -2.15
CA ARG A 478 33.44 15.88 -1.23
C ARG A 478 32.69 15.79 0.11
N SER A 479 31.37 15.65 0.10
CA SER A 479 30.60 15.58 1.35
C SER A 479 29.48 14.54 1.35
N MET A 480 29.84 13.28 1.06
CA MET A 480 29.12 12.15 1.65
C MET A 480 29.80 11.83 3.00
N PRO A 481 29.16 12.13 4.14
CA PRO A 481 29.73 11.82 5.46
C PRO A 481 29.84 10.32 5.72
N GLU A 482 30.83 9.97 6.56
CA GLU A 482 31.23 8.63 7.00
C GLU A 482 30.15 7.91 7.85
N TYR A 483 28.94 7.73 7.32
CA TYR A 483 27.87 7.01 8.03
C TYR A 483 27.90 5.53 7.70
N HIS A 484 28.69 4.78 8.47
CA HIS A 484 28.65 3.32 8.52
C HIS A 484 27.89 2.84 9.77
N PHE A 485 27.25 1.67 9.67
CA PHE A 485 26.54 1.02 10.77
C PHE A 485 27.23 -0.29 11.18
N TYR A 486 26.83 -0.83 12.34
CA TYR A 486 27.35 -2.08 12.87
C TYR A 486 26.20 -2.98 13.27
N ASP A 487 26.20 -4.23 12.81
CA ASP A 487 25.36 -5.26 13.42
C ASP A 487 25.97 -5.73 14.74
N THR A 488 25.12 -6.23 15.64
CA THR A 488 25.55 -6.80 16.93
C THR A 488 25.78 -8.30 16.76
N LEU A 489 26.92 -8.80 17.26
CA LEU A 489 27.24 -10.22 17.31
C LEU A 489 26.53 -10.90 18.49
N SER A 490 26.53 -12.24 18.52
CA SER A 490 25.85 -13.02 19.56
C SER A 490 26.37 -12.77 20.98
N ASP A 491 27.62 -12.31 21.11
CA ASP A 491 28.29 -11.96 22.36
C ASP A 491 28.10 -10.48 22.77
N GLY A 492 27.30 -9.71 22.03
CA GLY A 492 27.04 -8.28 22.27
C GLY A 492 28.09 -7.33 21.71
N ASN A 493 29.19 -7.83 21.11
CA ASN A 493 30.18 -6.98 20.46
C ASN A 493 29.69 -6.48 19.10
N ARG A 494 30.30 -5.39 18.61
CA ARG A 494 30.06 -4.89 17.25
C ARG A 494 30.72 -5.82 16.22
N GLY A 495 29.95 -6.13 15.17
CA GLY A 495 30.46 -6.74 13.94
C GLY A 495 31.26 -5.74 13.09
N PRO A 496 31.63 -6.12 11.85
CA PRO A 496 32.32 -5.23 10.93
C PRO A 496 31.47 -4.00 10.54
N PRO A 497 32.08 -2.83 10.27
CA PRO A 497 31.37 -1.65 9.79
C PRO A 497 30.84 -1.85 8.37
N MET A 498 29.58 -1.50 8.16
CA MET A 498 28.86 -1.64 6.91
C MET A 498 28.37 -0.28 6.41
N GLN A 499 28.44 -0.07 5.10
CA GLN A 499 28.04 1.15 4.42
C GLN A 499 26.80 0.89 3.56
N TRP A 500 25.79 1.75 3.68
CA TRP A 500 24.59 1.67 2.84
C TRP A 500 24.93 2.05 1.39
N ILE A 501 24.53 1.20 0.45
CA ILE A 501 24.72 1.39 -0.99
C ILE A 501 23.33 1.48 -1.65
N PRO A 502 22.99 2.62 -2.27
CA PRO A 502 21.65 2.86 -2.81
C PRO A 502 21.38 1.99 -4.04
N ALA A 503 20.09 1.75 -4.30
CA ALA A 503 19.65 1.24 -5.60
C ALA A 503 19.98 2.26 -6.71
N GLY A 504 20.23 1.78 -7.93
CA GLY A 504 20.59 2.66 -9.03
C GLY A 504 21.00 1.93 -10.30
N GLU A 505 21.50 2.71 -11.26
CA GLU A 505 22.01 2.18 -12.53
C GLU A 505 23.38 2.76 -12.83
N PHE A 506 24.23 1.97 -13.47
CA PHE A 506 25.54 2.42 -13.95
C PHE A 506 25.96 1.69 -15.22
N LEU A 507 27.07 2.14 -15.79
CA LEU A 507 27.71 1.49 -16.93
C LEU A 507 28.91 0.68 -16.41
N MET A 508 28.81 -0.65 -16.47
CA MET A 508 29.84 -1.57 -16.01
C MET A 508 30.86 -1.83 -17.12
N GLY A 509 32.14 -1.94 -16.74
CA GLY A 509 33.28 -2.09 -17.65
C GLY A 509 33.89 -0.76 -18.11
N SER A 510 34.90 -0.81 -18.97
CA SER A 510 35.65 0.37 -19.43
C SER A 510 35.40 0.74 -20.90
N PRO A 511 35.43 2.05 -21.25
CA PRO A 511 35.37 2.50 -22.64
C PRO A 511 36.54 1.96 -23.45
N LYS A 512 36.33 1.67 -24.73
CA LYS A 512 37.37 1.08 -25.62
C LYS A 512 38.68 1.88 -25.67
N ASN A 513 38.63 3.18 -25.44
CA ASN A 513 39.77 4.10 -25.49
C ASN A 513 40.34 4.45 -24.10
N GLU A 514 39.88 3.82 -23.02
CA GLU A 514 40.42 4.04 -21.68
C GLU A 514 41.87 3.54 -21.59
N LYS A 515 42.77 4.38 -21.08
CA LYS A 515 44.20 4.06 -20.95
C LYS A 515 44.39 2.93 -19.93
N GLY A 516 45.08 1.86 -20.35
CA GLY A 516 45.34 0.70 -19.50
C GLY A 516 44.21 -0.34 -19.50
N ARG A 517 43.17 -0.15 -20.31
CA ARG A 517 42.08 -1.12 -20.49
C ARG A 517 42.59 -2.46 -21.01
N GLU A 518 42.14 -3.53 -20.36
CA GLU A 518 42.26 -4.92 -20.80
C GLU A 518 41.06 -5.38 -21.64
N SER A 519 41.23 -6.47 -22.40
CA SER A 519 40.17 -6.97 -23.30
C SER A 519 38.93 -7.47 -22.55
N ASN A 520 39.12 -7.96 -21.32
CA ASN A 520 38.11 -8.60 -20.48
C ASN A 520 37.13 -7.64 -19.80
N GLU A 521 37.39 -6.33 -19.86
CA GLU A 521 36.57 -5.28 -19.25
C GLU A 521 35.40 -4.81 -20.12
N GLY A 522 35.17 -5.45 -21.27
CA GLY A 522 34.10 -5.09 -22.19
C GLY A 522 33.28 -6.29 -22.67
N PRO A 523 32.19 -6.06 -23.42
CA PRO A 523 31.65 -4.75 -23.76
C PRO A 523 31.06 -4.02 -22.54
N GLN A 524 31.16 -2.69 -22.55
CA GLN A 524 30.43 -1.87 -21.57
C GLN A 524 28.93 -2.11 -21.70
N HIS A 525 28.26 -2.31 -20.58
CA HIS A 525 26.83 -2.61 -20.54
C HIS A 525 26.17 -1.93 -19.35
N ARG A 526 24.88 -1.60 -19.50
CA ARG A 526 24.10 -0.97 -18.44
C ARG A 526 23.62 -2.04 -17.47
N VAL A 527 23.80 -1.78 -16.18
CA VAL A 527 23.36 -2.66 -15.11
C VAL A 527 22.48 -1.88 -14.14
N ARG A 528 21.43 -2.55 -13.62
CA ARG A 528 20.51 -2.01 -12.62
C ARG A 528 20.63 -2.77 -11.30
N ILE A 529 21.01 -2.06 -10.25
CA ILE A 529 20.86 -2.49 -8.86
C ILE A 529 19.43 -2.15 -8.43
N ALA A 530 18.57 -3.17 -8.33
CA ALA A 530 17.15 -3.00 -8.09
C ALA A 530 16.84 -2.55 -6.65
N ASP A 531 17.58 -3.12 -5.70
CA ASP A 531 17.38 -2.93 -4.26
C ASP A 531 18.68 -2.40 -3.64
N ALA A 532 18.55 -1.53 -2.64
CA ALA A 532 19.70 -1.10 -1.85
C ALA A 532 20.29 -2.30 -1.10
N PHE A 533 21.60 -2.28 -0.87
CA PHE A 533 22.31 -3.28 -0.09
C PHE A 533 23.34 -2.59 0.79
N ALA A 534 24.03 -3.33 1.67
CA ALA A 534 25.17 -2.79 2.40
C ALA A 534 26.47 -3.48 1.98
N LEU A 535 27.55 -2.72 1.92
CA LEU A 535 28.89 -3.23 1.64
C LEU A 535 29.85 -2.83 2.76
N GLY A 536 30.79 -3.71 3.11
CA GLY A 536 31.75 -3.44 4.18
C GLY A 536 32.52 -2.15 3.92
N THR A 537 32.55 -1.25 4.89
CA THR A 537 33.26 0.04 4.79
C THR A 537 34.74 -0.15 4.43
N TYR A 538 35.31 -1.24 4.94
CA TYR A 538 36.67 -1.72 4.70
C TYR A 538 36.68 -3.17 4.19
N PRO A 539 37.76 -3.64 3.57
CA PRO A 539 38.05 -5.07 3.51
C PRO A 539 38.11 -5.67 4.93
N VAL A 540 37.74 -6.94 5.08
CA VAL A 540 37.75 -7.62 6.38
C VAL A 540 39.17 -7.60 6.96
N THR A 541 39.29 -7.20 8.22
CA THR A 541 40.57 -7.06 8.91
C THR A 541 41.02 -8.35 9.57
N PHE A 542 42.31 -8.48 9.89
CA PHE A 542 42.81 -9.57 10.71
C PHE A 542 42.15 -9.64 12.09
N THR A 543 41.85 -8.50 12.72
CA THR A 543 41.12 -8.48 14.02
C THR A 543 39.73 -9.14 13.90
N GLU A 544 38.99 -8.82 12.84
CA GLU A 544 37.65 -9.38 12.61
C GLU A 544 37.74 -10.86 12.25
N TYR A 545 38.68 -11.25 11.38
CA TYR A 545 38.89 -12.64 11.00
C TYR A 545 39.41 -13.50 12.17
N ASP A 546 40.22 -12.94 13.07
CA ASP A 546 40.72 -13.64 14.25
C ASP A 546 39.60 -14.05 15.21
N ARG A 547 38.52 -13.26 15.29
CA ARG A 547 37.32 -13.63 16.04
C ARG A 547 36.65 -14.86 15.43
N PHE A 548 36.54 -14.91 14.11
CA PHE A 548 36.04 -16.10 13.40
C PHE A 548 36.92 -17.32 13.68
N CYS A 549 38.25 -17.19 13.61
CA CYS A 549 39.17 -18.28 13.94
C CYS A 549 38.99 -18.77 15.39
N ALA A 550 38.89 -17.83 16.35
CA ALA A 550 38.69 -18.16 17.76
C ALA A 550 37.35 -18.87 17.99
N ALA A 551 36.26 -18.38 17.39
CA ALA A 551 34.92 -18.94 17.54
C ALA A 551 34.77 -20.34 16.89
N THR A 552 35.53 -20.62 15.84
CA THR A 552 35.41 -21.88 15.07
C THR A 552 36.56 -22.86 15.30
N GLY A 553 37.56 -22.50 16.10
CA GLY A 553 38.74 -23.33 16.34
C GLY A 553 39.67 -23.47 15.12
N ARG A 554 39.55 -22.58 14.12
CA ARG A 554 40.35 -22.63 12.89
C ARG A 554 41.74 -22.04 13.08
N LYS A 555 42.69 -22.53 12.29
CA LYS A 555 44.04 -21.96 12.23
C LYS A 555 43.96 -20.55 11.64
N LYS A 556 44.63 -19.60 12.27
CA LYS A 556 44.76 -18.24 11.77
C LYS A 556 45.58 -18.20 10.48
N PRO A 557 45.18 -17.40 9.47
CA PRO A 557 46.00 -17.19 8.27
C PRO A 557 47.30 -16.44 8.62
N GLY A 558 48.31 -16.66 7.79
CA GLY A 558 49.60 -15.98 7.92
C GLY A 558 49.46 -14.48 7.70
N ASP A 559 50.11 -13.69 8.54
CA ASP A 559 50.02 -12.22 8.57
C ASP A 559 51.17 -11.50 7.88
N SER A 560 52.29 -12.19 7.65
CA SER A 560 53.52 -11.83 6.92
C SER A 560 54.18 -10.47 7.26
N TRP A 561 53.44 -9.38 7.47
CA TRP A 561 53.90 -8.01 7.59
C TRP A 561 53.08 -7.17 8.62
N GLY A 562 52.05 -7.75 9.26
CA GLY A 562 51.27 -7.09 10.32
C GLY A 562 49.87 -7.67 10.50
N ARG A 563 49.35 -7.67 11.74
CA ARG A 563 47.96 -8.07 12.09
C ARG A 563 47.07 -6.84 12.36
N GLU A 564 46.01 -7.05 13.14
CA GLU A 564 45.07 -6.03 13.61
C GLU A 564 44.19 -5.46 12.50
N ARG A 565 44.27 -4.14 12.26
CA ARG A 565 43.46 -3.42 11.27
C ARG A 565 43.98 -3.54 9.84
N HIS A 566 45.01 -4.35 9.59
CA HIS A 566 45.38 -4.73 8.23
C HIS A 566 44.32 -5.67 7.62
N PRO A 567 44.07 -5.60 6.30
CA PRO A 567 43.16 -6.52 5.63
C PRO A 567 43.67 -7.96 5.78
N VAL A 568 42.76 -8.90 6.04
CA VAL A 568 43.09 -10.32 6.07
C VAL A 568 43.50 -10.77 4.67
N ILE A 569 44.62 -11.49 4.60
CA ILE A 569 45.22 -12.02 3.37
C ILE A 569 45.52 -13.51 3.57
N ASN A 570 45.98 -14.19 2.50
CA ASN A 570 46.21 -15.64 2.52
C ASN A 570 44.94 -16.44 2.86
N VAL A 571 43.78 -15.95 2.42
CA VAL A 571 42.47 -16.62 2.58
C VAL A 571 41.91 -17.00 1.21
N SER A 572 41.47 -18.24 1.08
CA SER A 572 40.80 -18.73 -0.12
C SER A 572 39.38 -18.17 -0.24
N TRP A 573 38.82 -18.24 -1.45
CA TRP A 573 37.43 -17.82 -1.69
C TRP A 573 36.43 -18.58 -0.82
N GLN A 574 36.67 -19.88 -0.63
CA GLN A 574 35.82 -20.73 0.20
C GLN A 574 35.89 -20.33 1.68
N GLU A 575 37.08 -20.02 2.20
CA GLU A 575 37.24 -19.53 3.57
C GLU A 575 36.59 -18.17 3.79
N ALA A 576 36.63 -17.28 2.79
CA ALA A 576 35.92 -15.99 2.83
C ALA A 576 34.39 -16.18 2.89
N ARG A 577 33.85 -17.15 2.15
CA ARG A 577 32.42 -17.51 2.23
C ARG A 577 32.04 -18.13 3.56
N GLU A 578 32.91 -18.94 4.13
CA GLU A 578 32.70 -19.55 5.45
C GLU A 578 32.70 -18.50 6.56
N TYR A 579 33.55 -17.47 6.45
CA TYR A 579 33.48 -16.28 7.31
C TYR A 579 32.13 -15.57 7.16
N CYS A 580 31.66 -15.31 5.93
CA CYS A 580 30.36 -14.68 5.69
C CYS A 580 29.20 -15.50 6.29
N ALA A 581 29.24 -16.83 6.14
CA ALA A 581 28.24 -17.74 6.67
C ALA A 581 28.25 -17.78 8.20
N TRP A 582 29.43 -17.72 8.83
CA TRP A 582 29.56 -17.57 10.28
C TRP A 582 28.99 -16.25 10.75
N LEU A 583 29.40 -15.12 10.14
CA LEU A 583 28.91 -13.80 10.52
C LEU A 583 27.38 -13.67 10.37
N SER A 584 26.81 -14.34 9.35
CA SER A 584 25.35 -14.40 9.19
C SER A 584 24.64 -15.07 10.36
N ARG A 585 25.24 -16.15 10.91
CA ARG A 585 24.69 -16.84 12.09
C ARG A 585 24.86 -16.01 13.35
N GLU A 586 25.98 -15.32 13.50
CA GLU A 586 26.27 -14.48 14.67
C GLU A 586 25.36 -13.26 14.78
N THR A 587 24.96 -12.69 13.65
CA THR A 587 24.20 -11.43 13.59
C THR A 587 22.70 -11.62 13.32
N GLY A 588 22.30 -12.78 12.78
CA GLY A 588 20.95 -12.99 12.28
C GLY A 588 20.66 -12.31 10.93
N HIS A 589 21.63 -11.58 10.36
CA HIS A 589 21.52 -10.93 9.06
C HIS A 589 22.20 -11.74 7.96
N ARG A 590 21.84 -11.48 6.70
CA ARG A 590 22.37 -12.25 5.56
C ARG A 590 23.63 -11.60 4.99
N TYR A 591 24.79 -12.10 5.41
CA TYR A 591 26.12 -11.72 4.90
C TYR A 591 26.59 -12.65 3.77
N ARG A 592 27.32 -12.08 2.81
CA ARG A 592 27.91 -12.77 1.66
C ARG A 592 29.09 -11.97 1.11
N LEU A 593 29.79 -12.52 0.11
CA LEU A 593 30.63 -11.71 -0.77
C LEU A 593 29.74 -10.87 -1.72
N ALA A 594 30.24 -9.74 -2.18
CA ALA A 594 29.58 -8.96 -3.22
C ALA A 594 29.56 -9.73 -4.55
N SER A 595 28.54 -9.50 -5.38
CA SER A 595 28.70 -9.79 -6.82
C SER A 595 29.73 -8.83 -7.41
N GLU A 596 30.32 -9.21 -8.53
CA GLU A 596 31.24 -8.33 -9.26
C GLU A 596 30.56 -7.01 -9.65
N VAL A 597 29.30 -7.11 -10.08
CA VAL A 597 28.45 -5.98 -10.45
C VAL A 597 28.30 -5.01 -9.28
N GLU A 598 27.91 -5.52 -8.11
CA GLU A 598 27.75 -4.73 -6.89
C GLU A 598 29.05 -4.08 -6.47
N TRP A 599 30.16 -4.81 -6.57
CA TRP A 599 31.48 -4.32 -6.23
C TRP A 599 31.89 -3.15 -7.15
N GLU A 600 31.74 -3.28 -8.47
CA GLU A 600 32.10 -2.21 -9.40
C GLU A 600 31.19 -0.99 -9.25
N TYR A 601 29.89 -1.21 -9.07
CA TYR A 601 28.92 -0.14 -8.80
C TYR A 601 29.36 0.68 -7.57
N ALA A 602 29.66 -0.02 -6.48
CA ALA A 602 30.03 0.58 -5.23
C ALA A 602 31.41 1.25 -5.28
N ALA A 603 32.38 0.64 -5.97
CA ALA A 603 33.72 1.19 -6.17
C ALA A 603 33.70 2.48 -6.99
N ARG A 604 32.84 2.54 -8.03
CA ARG A 604 32.66 3.75 -8.86
C ARG A 604 31.94 4.88 -8.14
N ALA A 605 30.98 4.54 -7.26
CA ALA A 605 30.22 5.50 -6.46
C ALA A 605 29.70 6.70 -7.29
N GLY A 606 29.11 6.40 -8.46
CA GLY A 606 28.53 7.37 -9.39
C GLY A 606 29.49 7.97 -10.42
N THR A 607 30.79 7.71 -10.34
CA THR A 607 31.76 8.22 -11.33
C THR A 607 31.90 7.31 -12.54
N ARG A 608 32.45 7.87 -13.63
CA ARG A 608 32.71 7.17 -14.90
C ARG A 608 34.19 7.22 -15.30
N THR A 609 35.03 7.71 -14.41
CA THR A 609 36.47 7.91 -14.62
C THR A 609 37.25 6.62 -14.35
N ARG A 610 38.54 6.59 -14.71
CA ARG A 610 39.43 5.43 -14.45
C ARG A 610 39.47 5.03 -12.98
N TYR A 611 39.63 6.00 -12.08
CA TYR A 611 39.54 5.81 -10.64
C TYR A 611 38.31 6.56 -10.12
N TRP A 612 37.82 6.21 -8.93
CA TRP A 612 36.68 6.92 -8.35
C TRP A 612 36.97 8.40 -8.12
N TRP A 613 38.24 8.79 -8.01
CA TRP A 613 38.68 10.16 -7.77
C TRP A 613 39.08 10.96 -9.02
N GLY A 614 38.93 10.39 -10.22
CA GLY A 614 39.31 11.02 -11.49
C GLY A 614 40.09 10.08 -12.40
N ASP A 615 40.62 10.63 -13.50
CA ASP A 615 41.32 9.81 -14.50
C ASP A 615 42.81 9.62 -14.19
N GLU A 616 43.43 10.56 -13.49
CA GLU A 616 44.85 10.47 -13.15
C GLU A 616 45.07 9.72 -11.82
N PRO A 617 46.09 8.85 -11.74
CA PRO A 617 46.35 8.06 -10.53
C PRO A 617 46.65 8.97 -9.32
N GLY A 618 47.33 10.09 -9.55
CA GLY A 618 47.76 11.00 -8.50
C GLY A 618 48.86 10.40 -7.62
N ALA A 619 49.17 11.08 -6.52
CA ALA A 619 50.12 10.61 -5.51
C ALA A 619 49.39 10.42 -4.16
N ASN A 620 49.76 9.36 -3.46
CA ASN A 620 49.26 8.95 -2.14
C ASN A 620 47.72 8.89 -2.07
N ARG A 621 47.08 8.36 -3.12
CA ARG A 621 45.62 8.19 -3.22
C ARG A 621 45.12 6.79 -2.85
N ALA A 622 46.03 5.82 -2.90
CA ALA A 622 45.80 4.40 -2.64
C ALA A 622 47.13 3.74 -2.24
N ASN A 623 47.08 2.50 -1.74
CA ASN A 623 48.27 1.68 -1.56
C ASN A 623 48.48 0.78 -2.79
N CYS A 624 49.52 1.05 -3.57
CA CYS A 624 49.90 0.30 -4.77
C CYS A 624 51.38 0.54 -5.09
N ASP A 625 51.95 -0.24 -6.02
CA ASP A 625 53.31 -0.04 -6.55
C ASP A 625 53.36 1.22 -7.45
N GLY A 626 54.06 2.25 -7.00
CA GLY A 626 54.15 3.56 -7.65
C GLY A 626 53.03 4.54 -7.31
N CYS A 627 52.24 4.30 -6.26
CA CYS A 627 51.24 5.24 -5.74
C CYS A 627 51.84 6.37 -4.87
N GLY A 628 53.07 6.24 -4.37
CA GLY A 628 53.76 7.21 -3.52
C GLY A 628 53.39 7.17 -2.03
N SER A 629 52.82 6.06 -1.53
CA SER A 629 52.53 5.88 -0.10
C SER A 629 53.73 5.27 0.65
N GLN A 630 53.73 5.30 1.99
CA GLN A 630 54.81 4.67 2.77
C GLN A 630 54.85 3.12 2.70
N TRP A 631 53.73 2.50 2.28
CA TRP A 631 53.56 1.05 2.13
C TRP A 631 53.66 0.55 0.69
N ASP A 632 53.74 1.50 -0.26
CA ASP A 632 53.84 1.30 -1.70
C ASP A 632 54.87 0.22 -2.07
N GLY A 633 54.42 -0.82 -2.78
CA GLY A 633 55.25 -1.91 -3.27
C GLY A 633 55.91 -2.76 -2.18
N ARG A 634 55.53 -2.59 -0.90
CA ARG A 634 56.16 -3.25 0.25
C ARG A 634 55.21 -4.16 1.02
N GLN A 635 54.04 -3.66 1.39
CA GLN A 635 53.08 -4.38 2.23
C GLN A 635 51.68 -3.75 2.19
N THR A 636 50.70 -4.41 2.80
CA THR A 636 49.38 -3.81 3.05
C THR A 636 49.48 -2.63 4.02
N SER A 637 48.50 -1.73 3.95
CA SER A 637 48.28 -0.65 4.92
C SER A 637 47.11 -1.00 5.83
N PRO A 638 47.03 -0.44 7.06
CA PRO A 638 45.80 -0.48 7.84
C PRO A 638 44.62 0.01 7.00
N VAL A 639 43.45 -0.62 7.11
CA VAL A 639 42.28 -0.23 6.33
C VAL A 639 41.85 1.20 6.67
N GLY A 640 41.37 1.94 5.67
CA GLY A 640 40.98 3.34 5.83
C GLY A 640 42.16 4.32 5.91
N SER A 641 43.34 3.94 5.44
CA SER A 641 44.51 4.84 5.40
C SER A 641 44.42 5.92 4.31
N PHE A 642 43.52 5.75 3.34
CA PHE A 642 43.30 6.67 2.22
C PHE A 642 41.88 7.23 2.26
N ALA A 643 41.58 8.20 1.39
CA ALA A 643 40.24 8.77 1.33
C ALA A 643 39.20 7.72 0.91
N ALA A 644 38.00 7.80 1.49
CA ALA A 644 36.86 7.05 1.00
C ALA A 644 36.36 7.58 -0.35
N ASN A 645 35.74 6.70 -1.14
CA ASN A 645 34.99 7.09 -2.32
C ASN A 645 33.67 7.80 -1.95
N PRO A 646 32.94 8.39 -2.91
CA PRO A 646 31.67 9.07 -2.63
C PRO A 646 30.59 8.24 -1.95
N PHE A 647 30.68 6.91 -1.92
CA PHE A 647 29.75 6.08 -1.13
C PHE A 647 30.24 5.82 0.29
N GLY A 648 31.40 6.35 0.69
CA GLY A 648 31.97 6.12 2.02
C GLY A 648 32.77 4.82 2.13
N LEU A 649 33.16 4.22 1.00
CA LEU A 649 33.95 2.99 0.98
C LEU A 649 35.45 3.29 0.86
N TYR A 650 36.25 2.60 1.66
CA TYR A 650 37.70 2.75 1.66
C TYR A 650 38.36 1.57 0.95
N ASP A 651 39.56 1.84 0.44
CA ASP A 651 40.46 0.84 -0.14
C ASP A 651 39.82 0.03 -1.28
N THR A 652 38.82 0.57 -1.99
CA THR A 652 38.27 -0.05 -3.22
C THR A 652 39.23 0.06 -4.40
N ALA A 653 40.38 0.73 -4.21
CA ALA A 653 41.47 0.79 -5.16
C ALA A 653 42.76 0.59 -4.38
N GLY A 654 43.44 -0.54 -4.63
CA GLY A 654 44.69 -0.91 -3.99
C GLY A 654 44.50 -1.59 -2.63
N ASN A 655 45.58 -1.59 -1.85
CA ASN A 655 45.73 -2.35 -0.60
C ASN A 655 45.68 -3.87 -0.82
N VAL A 656 44.52 -4.46 -1.14
CA VAL A 656 44.38 -5.87 -1.48
C VAL A 656 43.35 -6.07 -2.59
N TRP A 657 43.56 -7.06 -3.44
CA TRP A 657 42.50 -7.62 -4.26
C TRP A 657 41.36 -8.12 -3.37
N GLU A 658 40.14 -8.08 -3.88
CA GLU A 658 38.96 -8.52 -3.14
C GLU A 658 38.19 -9.61 -3.89
N TRP A 659 37.96 -10.75 -3.21
CA TRP A 659 37.08 -11.81 -3.72
C TRP A 659 35.64 -11.34 -3.96
N THR A 660 35.07 -11.73 -5.09
CA THR A 660 33.63 -11.59 -5.40
C THR A 660 32.97 -12.96 -5.60
N LEU A 661 31.64 -13.02 -5.72
CA LEU A 661 30.91 -14.28 -5.90
C LEU A 661 31.12 -14.90 -7.30
N ASP A 662 31.37 -14.07 -8.31
CA ASP A 662 31.26 -14.41 -9.72
C ASP A 662 32.34 -15.39 -10.19
N CYS A 663 31.95 -16.30 -11.11
CA CYS A 663 32.90 -17.17 -11.80
C CYS A 663 33.63 -16.38 -12.89
N TRP A 664 34.86 -16.77 -13.20
CA TRP A 664 35.66 -16.05 -14.19
C TRP A 664 35.07 -16.17 -15.60
N HIS A 665 35.06 -15.04 -16.31
CA HIS A 665 34.72 -14.92 -17.72
C HIS A 665 35.70 -13.97 -18.42
N GLU A 666 36.12 -14.33 -19.63
CA GLU A 666 37.08 -13.58 -20.44
C GLU A 666 36.54 -12.26 -21.01
N GLU A 667 35.22 -12.07 -21.03
CA GLU A 667 34.54 -10.82 -21.46
C GLU A 667 33.12 -10.71 -20.88
N TYR A 668 32.51 -9.52 -20.94
CA TYR A 668 31.14 -9.26 -20.47
C TYR A 668 30.03 -9.61 -21.48
N ARG A 669 30.33 -10.42 -22.50
CA ARG A 669 29.31 -10.83 -23.46
C ARG A 669 28.34 -11.81 -22.80
N GLY A 670 27.10 -11.37 -22.60
CA GLY A 670 26.07 -12.15 -21.92
C GLY A 670 26.10 -11.99 -20.39
N ALA A 671 26.82 -10.99 -19.88
CA ALA A 671 26.83 -10.66 -18.46
C ALA A 671 25.41 -10.32 -17.96
N PRO A 672 25.11 -10.65 -16.69
CA PRO A 672 23.87 -10.21 -16.05
C PRO A 672 23.76 -8.68 -16.10
N THR A 673 22.52 -8.19 -16.22
CA THR A 673 22.22 -6.75 -16.23
C THR A 673 21.50 -6.32 -14.94
N ASP A 674 21.49 -7.21 -13.97
CA ASP A 674 20.99 -7.05 -12.61
C ASP A 674 22.13 -7.25 -11.61
N GLY A 675 21.91 -6.89 -10.35
CA GLY A 675 22.93 -6.98 -9.28
C GLY A 675 23.35 -8.40 -8.88
N TYR A 676 22.87 -9.43 -9.57
CA TYR A 676 23.11 -10.84 -9.23
C TYR A 676 24.47 -11.35 -9.76
N PRO A 677 25.10 -12.33 -9.09
CA PRO A 677 26.38 -12.88 -9.50
C PRO A 677 26.29 -13.72 -10.78
N TRP A 678 27.33 -13.65 -11.61
CA TRP A 678 27.48 -14.41 -12.84
C TRP A 678 28.17 -15.76 -12.59
N GLU A 679 27.36 -16.81 -12.40
CA GLU A 679 27.86 -18.13 -12.00
C GLU A 679 28.15 -19.09 -13.17
N ALA A 680 27.88 -18.70 -14.42
CA ALA A 680 27.94 -19.60 -15.59
C ALA A 680 29.33 -19.70 -16.28
N GLY A 681 30.43 -19.51 -15.54
CA GLY A 681 31.79 -19.39 -16.08
C GLY A 681 32.77 -20.44 -15.59
N ASP A 682 34.08 -20.15 -15.73
CA ASP A 682 35.13 -20.97 -15.11
C ASP A 682 35.15 -20.70 -13.60
N CYS A 683 34.39 -21.48 -12.83
CA CYS A 683 34.32 -21.34 -11.39
C CYS A 683 35.53 -21.90 -10.63
N SER A 684 36.50 -22.52 -11.33
CA SER A 684 37.81 -22.84 -10.72
C SER A 684 38.61 -21.57 -10.43
N ARG A 685 38.27 -20.48 -11.13
CA ARG A 685 38.71 -19.12 -10.87
C ARG A 685 37.53 -18.25 -10.44
N ARG A 686 37.75 -17.37 -9.47
CA ARG A 686 36.75 -16.39 -9.04
C ARG A 686 37.24 -15.01 -9.38
N VAL A 687 36.30 -14.14 -9.74
CA VAL A 687 36.61 -12.76 -10.05
C VAL A 687 37.13 -12.06 -8.80
N ILE A 688 38.22 -11.31 -8.96
CA ILE A 688 38.79 -10.41 -7.98
C ILE A 688 38.84 -8.99 -8.54
N ARG A 689 38.64 -8.00 -7.65
CA ARG A 689 38.57 -6.58 -8.03
C ARG A 689 39.43 -5.69 -7.13
N GLY A 690 39.82 -4.51 -7.64
CA GLY A 690 40.42 -3.41 -6.86
C GLY A 690 41.93 -3.23 -6.97
N GLY A 691 42.70 -4.23 -7.36
CA GLY A 691 44.17 -4.15 -7.31
C GLY A 691 44.72 -4.26 -5.89
N ALA A 692 46.03 -4.47 -5.76
CA ALA A 692 46.69 -4.62 -4.47
C ALA A 692 47.93 -3.73 -4.30
N TRP A 693 48.49 -3.73 -3.09
CA TRP A 693 49.69 -2.98 -2.70
C TRP A 693 50.92 -3.20 -3.59
N SER A 694 51.01 -4.36 -4.25
CA SER A 694 52.11 -4.76 -5.13
C SER A 694 51.84 -4.54 -6.61
N ASN A 695 50.66 -4.00 -6.98
CA ASN A 695 50.30 -3.78 -8.37
C ASN A 695 50.50 -2.33 -8.78
N SER A 696 50.85 -2.11 -10.04
CA SER A 696 50.94 -0.76 -10.58
C SER A 696 49.56 -0.09 -10.64
N THR A 697 49.55 1.23 -10.75
CA THR A 697 48.33 2.05 -10.83
C THR A 697 47.32 1.58 -11.91
N VAL A 698 47.77 0.90 -12.97
CA VAL A 698 46.89 0.38 -14.04
C VAL A 698 45.84 -0.59 -13.50
N PHE A 699 46.20 -1.40 -12.50
CA PHE A 699 45.31 -2.43 -11.93
C PHE A 699 44.34 -1.89 -10.87
N LEU A 700 44.46 -0.60 -10.53
CA LEU A 700 43.61 0.06 -9.52
C LEU A 700 42.37 0.73 -10.12
N ARG A 701 42.22 0.67 -11.45
CA ARG A 701 41.06 1.27 -12.12
C ARG A 701 39.79 0.58 -11.69
N SER A 702 38.69 1.33 -11.57
CA SER A 702 37.41 0.78 -11.13
C SER A 702 36.91 -0.35 -12.03
N ALA A 703 37.24 -0.34 -13.33
CA ALA A 703 36.88 -1.39 -14.29
C ALA A 703 37.80 -2.63 -14.25
N ASP A 704 38.99 -2.53 -13.64
CA ASP A 704 40.03 -3.56 -13.77
C ASP A 704 39.65 -4.85 -13.04
N ARG A 705 39.67 -5.96 -13.76
CA ARG A 705 39.17 -7.24 -13.27
C ARG A 705 40.15 -8.35 -13.59
N ASN A 706 40.29 -9.27 -12.64
CA ASN A 706 41.15 -10.44 -12.80
C ASN A 706 40.48 -11.69 -12.21
N GLY A 707 40.99 -12.87 -12.56
CA GLY A 707 40.50 -14.15 -12.08
C GLY A 707 41.58 -14.87 -11.29
N SER A 708 41.29 -15.21 -10.03
CA SER A 708 42.22 -15.96 -9.17
C SER A 708 41.68 -17.35 -8.83
N ILE A 709 42.57 -18.33 -8.64
CA ILE A 709 42.22 -19.73 -8.38
C ILE A 709 41.49 -19.82 -7.03
N ALA A 710 40.28 -20.37 -7.04
CA ALA A 710 39.37 -20.33 -5.89
C ALA A 710 39.89 -21.06 -4.64
N SER A 711 40.76 -22.06 -4.82
CA SER A 711 41.35 -22.86 -3.73
C SER A 711 42.61 -22.25 -3.11
N GLY A 712 43.18 -21.19 -3.71
CA GLY A 712 44.39 -20.55 -3.21
C GLY A 712 44.10 -19.27 -2.44
N GLY A 713 44.97 -18.94 -1.49
CA GLY A 713 45.07 -17.60 -0.90
C GLY A 713 46.38 -16.94 -1.32
N ASP A 714 46.37 -15.62 -1.48
CA ASP A 714 47.56 -14.82 -1.84
C ASP A 714 47.78 -13.74 -0.77
N SER A 715 49.05 -13.37 -0.54
CA SER A 715 49.46 -12.25 0.31
C SER A 715 48.96 -10.87 -0.15
N SER A 716 48.39 -10.78 -1.35
CA SER A 716 47.79 -9.58 -1.95
C SER A 716 46.27 -9.66 -2.08
N LEU A 717 45.63 -10.74 -1.58
CA LEU A 717 44.22 -11.04 -1.81
C LEU A 717 43.46 -11.24 -0.50
N GLY A 718 42.47 -10.39 -0.28
CA GLY A 718 41.50 -10.45 0.81
C GLY A 718 40.07 -10.44 0.29
N PHE A 719 39.15 -9.88 1.07
CA PHE A 719 37.75 -9.75 0.68
C PHE A 719 37.00 -8.70 1.51
N ARG A 720 35.83 -8.32 1.01
CA ARG A 720 34.89 -7.40 1.65
C ARG A 720 33.51 -8.05 1.75
N LEU A 721 32.75 -7.64 2.76
CA LEU A 721 31.41 -8.13 3.01
C LEU A 721 30.37 -7.39 2.18
N ALA A 722 29.32 -8.10 1.78
CA ALA A 722 28.03 -7.57 1.37
C ALA A 722 26.94 -8.12 2.30
N ARG A 723 25.91 -7.32 2.57
CA ARG A 723 24.78 -7.67 3.43
C ARG A 723 23.48 -7.23 2.77
N VAL A 724 22.47 -8.11 2.81
CA VAL A 724 21.10 -7.77 2.40
C VAL A 724 20.47 -6.87 3.46
N LEU A 725 19.79 -5.79 3.04
CA LEU A 725 19.15 -4.84 3.96
C LEU A 725 17.82 -5.34 4.48
#